data_AF-A0AAD5IQR9-F1
#
_entry.id   AF-A0AAD5IQR9-F1
#
_cell.length_a   1.000
_cell.length_b   1.000
_cell.length_c   1.000
_cell.angle_alpha   90.00
_cell.angle_beta   90.00
_cell.angle_gamma   90.00
#
_symmetry.space_group_name_H-M   'P 1'
#
loop_
_entity.id
_entity.type
_entity.pdbx_description
1 polymer ?
#
loop_
_entity_poly.entity_id
_entity_poly.type
_entity_poly.pdbx_seq_one_letter_code
_entity_poly.pdbx_strand_id
1 'polypeptide(L)'
;MPELAETYACVPATERGRGILISGHPKSNSVLYTNGRSVIILDLKNPLQVSIYGEHAYPATVARFSPNGEWIASADVSGTVRIWGAYNDHVLKKEFRVLSGRIDDLQWSPDGLRIVACGDGKGKSLVRAFMWDSGTNVGEFDGHSRRVLSCAFKPTRPFRIVTCGEDFLVNFYEGPPFKFKQSHRDHSNFVNCIRFSPDGSKFISVSSDKKGIIYDGKSGEKIGELSSEDGHKGTIYAVSWSPDGKQVLTVSADKSAKVWEISENNGKVKKTLTCPGSGGVDDMLVGCLWQYEYLVTVSLGGTISIFSANDLEKSPLQLSGHMKNATSLAVLNRVPKVILSSSYDGLIVKWIQGVGYSGKLQRKENSQIKCLGAVEEEIVTSGFDNKIWRITLQGDQCGEANSIDIGNQPKDLSLAHLSPDLALVTTDSGVVMLCGSKVVSTINLGFAVTASAITPDGSEAIIGAQDGKLHIYSITGDSLTEEAVLEKHRGAVTVIRYSPDVSMFASGDANREAIVWDRASQEVKLKNMLYHSARINCLAWSPNNSMVATGSLDTCVIVYEIDKPASSRMTIKGAHLGGVYGLAFTDDHNVVSSGEDACVRVWRLTPHRRRKKKKETYTNSCVVLIVFINDDGACIEIGTKEAIVWLVTKRMFKWLGVFLCIAEATEFDETAEPETVHLDTGGLSREAFPKGFVFGTATSAYQVEGMAQKDGRGPSIWDVFVKIPGIVANYATADITVDQYHRYKEDVDIMAKLNFDAYRFSISWSRIFPYGTGKVNWKGVAYYNRLINYLLEKGITPYANLYHYDLPNALEKKYNGLLSDKVVKDFADYADFCFKTFGDRVKNWMTYNEPRVIAALGYDNGFFAPGRCSKAFGNCTVGNSATEPYIAAHNLILSHGAAVQRYREKYQGKQKGKIGILLDFVWYEPLTRSKADNYAAQRARDFHVGWFIHPIVYGEYPKTLQNIVGKRLPKFTKEQVKMVKGSMDFVGINQYTSYYMYEPHLKKQPNYLGYQQDWNAGFAYAKNGIPIGPRANSYWLYNVPWGMYKALMYIKERYGNPPVILSENGMDDPGNVTLPKGLHDTTRINFYKGYLTQLKKAVDDGANVFGYFAWSLLDNFEWRLGYTSRFGIVYVDFNSLKRYPKMSAYWFKQLLTRKNH
;
A
#
# COMPACT_ATOMS: atom_id res chain seq x y z
N MET A 1 -12.76 0.16 -24.02
CA MET A 1 -11.81 0.44 -22.93
C MET A 1 -10.46 0.64 -23.59
N PRO A 2 -9.62 1.56 -23.12
CA PRO A 2 -8.26 1.69 -23.67
C PRO A 2 -7.49 0.37 -23.56
N GLU A 3 -6.77 0.01 -24.61
CA GLU A 3 -5.96 -1.22 -24.68
C GLU A 3 -4.48 -0.85 -24.84
N LEU A 4 -3.59 -1.56 -24.13
CA LEU A 4 -2.15 -1.40 -24.31
C LEU A 4 -1.75 -1.98 -25.67
N ALA A 5 -1.25 -1.15 -26.58
CA ALA A 5 -0.87 -1.56 -27.93
C ALA A 5 0.62 -1.91 -28.01
N GLU A 6 1.49 -1.06 -27.48
CA GLU A 6 2.94 -1.23 -27.54
C GLU A 6 3.59 -0.80 -26.21
N THR A 7 4.65 -1.51 -25.81
CA THR A 7 5.51 -1.11 -24.68
C THR A 7 6.95 -0.99 -25.15
N TYR A 8 7.50 0.21 -25.04
CA TYR A 8 8.93 0.45 -25.17
C TYR A 8 9.55 0.37 -23.78
N ALA A 9 10.16 -0.79 -23.51
CA ALA A 9 10.69 -1.11 -22.19
C ALA A 9 11.87 -0.22 -21.80
N CYS A 10 12.01 0.00 -20.49
CA CYS A 10 13.25 0.47 -19.92
C CYS A 10 14.38 -0.56 -20.12
N VAL A 11 15.62 -0.08 -20.10
CA VAL A 11 16.81 -0.94 -20.16
C VAL A 11 17.21 -1.46 -18.79
N PRO A 12 18.01 -2.53 -18.67
CA PRO A 12 18.50 -3.01 -17.37
C PRO A 12 19.20 -1.89 -16.58
N ALA A 13 18.96 -1.85 -15.27
CA ALA A 13 19.68 -0.94 -14.40
C ALA A 13 21.12 -1.43 -14.21
N THR A 14 22.08 -0.58 -14.54
CA THR A 14 23.52 -0.86 -14.44
C THR A 14 24.21 0.11 -13.49
N GLU A 15 25.39 -0.30 -13.02
CA GLU A 15 26.24 0.51 -12.16
C GLU A 15 27.69 0.26 -12.57
N ARG A 16 28.49 1.33 -12.63
CA ARG A 16 29.90 1.20 -13.02
C ARG A 16 30.64 0.33 -12.02
N GLY A 17 31.51 -0.55 -12.54
CA GLY A 17 32.31 -1.43 -11.70
C GLY A 17 31.57 -2.71 -11.28
N ARG A 18 30.36 -2.94 -11.78
CA ARG A 18 29.51 -4.03 -11.31
C ARG A 18 28.81 -4.77 -12.45
N GLY A 19 28.85 -6.11 -12.37
CA GLY A 19 28.11 -6.98 -13.29
C GLY A 19 26.62 -7.05 -12.96
N ILE A 20 25.80 -7.31 -13.98
CA ILE A 20 24.39 -7.65 -13.84
C ILE A 20 24.16 -9.07 -14.34
N LEU A 21 23.20 -9.77 -13.72
CA LEU A 21 22.94 -11.17 -14.00
C LEU A 21 21.52 -11.34 -14.52
N ILE A 22 21.39 -11.48 -15.83
CA ILE A 22 20.12 -11.70 -16.54
C ILE A 22 19.82 -13.20 -16.67
N SER A 23 18.55 -13.57 -16.90
CA SER A 23 18.11 -14.97 -17.01
C SER A 23 17.13 -15.16 -18.14
N GLY A 24 17.14 -16.35 -18.74
CA GLY A 24 16.15 -16.74 -19.74
C GLY A 24 15.12 -17.70 -19.21
N HIS A 25 14.01 -17.82 -19.94
CA HIS A 25 12.97 -18.79 -19.69
C HIS A 25 13.42 -20.20 -20.13
N PRO A 26 13.11 -21.27 -19.38
CA PRO A 26 13.59 -22.61 -19.69
C PRO A 26 12.96 -23.26 -20.94
N LYS A 27 11.92 -22.64 -21.53
CA LYS A 27 11.19 -23.18 -22.70
C LYS A 27 10.86 -22.14 -23.79
N SER A 28 11.25 -20.87 -23.62
CA SER A 28 10.90 -19.80 -24.55
C SER A 28 12.06 -18.81 -24.70
N ASN A 29 11.96 -17.89 -25.67
CA ASN A 29 13.00 -16.88 -25.89
C ASN A 29 12.82 -15.64 -25.01
N SER A 30 12.07 -15.76 -23.93
CA SER A 30 11.84 -14.66 -23.00
C SER A 30 13.01 -14.52 -22.02
N VAL A 31 13.40 -13.29 -21.73
CA VAL A 31 14.48 -12.95 -20.79
C VAL A 31 13.99 -12.03 -19.68
N LEU A 32 14.64 -12.13 -18.53
CA LEU A 32 14.39 -11.33 -17.33
C LEU A 32 15.57 -10.42 -17.02
N TYR A 33 15.24 -9.17 -16.72
CA TYR A 33 16.14 -8.20 -16.11
C TYR A 33 15.36 -7.25 -15.20
N THR A 34 16.06 -6.42 -14.44
CA THR A 34 15.43 -5.49 -13.49
C THR A 34 15.82 -4.05 -13.78
N ASN A 35 14.90 -3.12 -13.52
CA ASN A 35 15.16 -1.70 -13.47
C ASN A 35 14.22 -1.06 -12.43
N GLY A 36 14.77 -0.17 -11.59
CA GLY A 36 14.00 0.46 -10.53
C GLY A 36 13.37 -0.60 -9.64
N ARG A 37 12.05 -0.51 -9.43
CA ARG A 37 11.26 -1.48 -8.64
C ARG A 37 10.62 -2.58 -9.48
N SER A 38 11.02 -2.70 -10.75
CA SER A 38 10.35 -3.53 -11.73
C SER A 38 11.23 -4.69 -12.19
N VAL A 39 10.58 -5.82 -12.47
CA VAL A 39 11.13 -6.94 -13.22
C VAL A 39 10.52 -6.91 -14.61
N ILE A 40 11.36 -6.93 -15.64
CA ILE A 40 10.95 -6.85 -17.04
C ILE A 40 11.07 -8.24 -17.66
N ILE A 41 10.01 -8.67 -18.35
CA ILE A 41 9.97 -9.89 -19.17
C ILE A 41 9.93 -9.45 -20.63
N LEU A 42 11.04 -9.68 -21.34
CA LEU A 42 11.21 -9.28 -22.73
C LEU A 42 11.27 -10.52 -23.62
N ASP A 43 10.48 -10.57 -24.69
CA ASP A 43 10.60 -11.61 -25.71
C ASP A 43 11.67 -11.23 -26.76
N LEU A 44 12.69 -12.07 -26.95
CA LEU A 44 13.77 -11.78 -27.91
C LEU A 44 13.33 -11.88 -29.38
N LYS A 45 12.24 -12.60 -29.69
CA LYS A 45 11.65 -12.66 -31.04
C LYS A 45 10.76 -11.45 -31.31
N ASN A 46 10.02 -11.00 -30.31
CA ASN A 46 9.09 -9.87 -30.41
C ASN A 46 9.39 -8.81 -29.33
N PRO A 47 10.41 -7.94 -29.52
CA PRO A 47 10.86 -7.02 -28.47
C PRO A 47 9.86 -5.97 -27.98
N LEU A 48 8.76 -5.74 -28.73
CA LEU A 48 7.66 -4.85 -28.33
C LEU A 48 6.66 -5.55 -27.38
N GLN A 49 6.70 -6.87 -27.30
CA GLN A 49 5.89 -7.66 -26.39
C GLN A 49 6.63 -7.78 -25.04
N VAL A 50 6.27 -6.91 -24.11
CA VAL A 50 6.93 -6.78 -22.82
C VAL A 50 5.90 -6.93 -21.71
N SER A 51 6.22 -7.77 -20.71
CA SER A 51 5.47 -7.84 -19.46
C SER A 51 6.29 -7.25 -18.32
N ILE A 52 5.64 -6.54 -17.39
CA ILE A 52 6.33 -5.82 -16.32
C ILE A 52 5.69 -6.15 -14.98
N TYR A 53 6.50 -6.60 -14.03
CA TYR A 53 6.11 -6.82 -12.64
C TYR A 53 6.68 -5.72 -11.76
N GLY A 54 5.81 -4.89 -11.18
CA GLY A 54 6.18 -3.66 -10.46
C GLY A 54 5.88 -3.66 -8.96
N GLU A 55 5.80 -4.82 -8.30
CA GLU A 55 5.35 -4.89 -6.90
C GLU A 55 6.47 -4.88 -5.85
N HIS A 56 7.74 -4.77 -6.24
CA HIS A 56 8.79 -4.60 -5.24
C HIS A 56 8.66 -3.22 -4.56
N ALA A 57 8.78 -3.20 -3.24
CA ALA A 57 8.82 -1.96 -2.47
C ALA A 57 10.18 -1.23 -2.62
N TYR A 58 11.24 -1.98 -2.89
CA TYR A 58 12.62 -1.48 -3.04
C TYR A 58 13.18 -1.84 -4.41
N PRO A 59 14.27 -1.20 -4.88
CA PRO A 59 14.85 -1.53 -6.16
C PRO A 59 15.15 -3.03 -6.34
N ALA A 60 14.61 -3.61 -7.41
CA ALA A 60 14.79 -5.02 -7.77
C ALA A 60 16.19 -5.25 -8.36
N THR A 61 16.84 -6.35 -7.98
CA THR A 61 18.26 -6.59 -8.28
C THR A 61 18.49 -7.76 -9.21
N VAL A 62 17.70 -8.83 -9.09
CA VAL A 62 17.82 -10.04 -9.90
C VAL A 62 16.49 -10.77 -9.95
N ALA A 63 16.22 -11.47 -11.05
CA ALA A 63 15.08 -12.35 -11.20
C ALA A 63 15.43 -13.60 -12.01
N ARG A 64 14.80 -14.74 -11.67
CA ARG A 64 14.98 -16.03 -12.33
C ARG A 64 13.66 -16.76 -12.49
N PHE A 65 13.48 -17.39 -13.65
CA PHE A 65 12.45 -18.40 -13.83
C PHE A 65 12.78 -19.65 -13.02
N SER A 66 11.73 -20.26 -12.50
CA SER A 66 11.75 -21.63 -12.00
C SER A 66 11.99 -22.62 -13.15
N PRO A 67 12.49 -23.83 -12.88
CA PRO A 67 12.81 -24.81 -13.93
C PRO A 67 11.61 -25.21 -14.80
N ASN A 68 10.39 -25.15 -14.27
CA ASN A 68 9.18 -25.46 -15.03
C ASN A 68 8.69 -24.29 -15.91
N GLY A 69 9.18 -23.06 -15.65
CA GLY A 69 8.83 -21.81 -16.34
C GLY A 69 7.61 -21.07 -15.77
N GLU A 70 6.91 -21.63 -14.79
CA GLU A 70 5.62 -21.11 -14.32
C GLU A 70 5.76 -20.05 -13.24
N TRP A 71 6.85 -20.10 -12.46
CA TRP A 71 7.13 -19.17 -11.37
C TRP A 71 8.39 -18.36 -11.64
N ILE A 72 8.40 -17.12 -11.16
CA ILE A 72 9.58 -16.26 -11.12
C ILE A 72 9.91 -15.98 -9.66
N ALA A 73 11.19 -16.10 -9.30
CA ALA A 73 11.72 -15.58 -8.05
C ALA A 73 12.50 -14.30 -8.37
N SER A 74 12.15 -13.19 -7.73
CA SER A 74 12.82 -11.90 -7.88
C SER A 74 13.22 -11.34 -6.53
N ALA A 75 14.38 -10.67 -6.46
CA ALA A 75 14.92 -10.12 -5.23
C ALA A 75 15.18 -8.62 -5.32
N ASP A 76 15.33 -7.98 -4.16
CA ASP A 76 15.61 -6.55 -4.07
C ASP A 76 16.78 -6.18 -3.13
N VAL A 77 17.16 -4.90 -3.20
CA VAL A 77 18.25 -4.32 -2.40
C VAL A 77 18.00 -4.38 -0.90
N SER A 78 16.76 -4.62 -0.48
CA SER A 78 16.47 -4.74 0.93
C SER A 78 16.85 -6.13 1.43
N GLY A 79 16.81 -7.17 0.60
CA GLY A 79 17.08 -8.56 0.99
C GLY A 79 15.83 -9.43 1.00
N THR A 80 14.77 -8.96 0.34
CA THR A 80 13.51 -9.67 0.18
C THR A 80 13.53 -10.44 -1.15
N VAL A 81 13.01 -11.67 -1.14
CA VAL A 81 12.73 -12.47 -2.34
C VAL A 81 11.22 -12.66 -2.46
N ARG A 82 10.67 -12.31 -3.62
CA ARG A 82 9.26 -12.50 -3.99
C ARG A 82 9.16 -13.63 -5.01
N ILE A 83 8.16 -14.49 -4.87
CA ILE A 83 7.87 -15.59 -5.78
C ILE A 83 6.46 -15.40 -6.32
N TRP A 84 6.32 -15.32 -7.63
CA TRP A 84 5.08 -14.93 -8.31
C TRP A 84 4.93 -15.65 -9.65
N GLY A 85 3.71 -15.69 -10.17
CA GLY A 85 3.40 -16.38 -11.43
C GLY A 85 3.99 -15.67 -12.66
N ALA A 86 4.65 -16.40 -13.54
CA ALA A 86 5.14 -15.87 -14.82
C ALA A 86 3.99 -15.42 -15.75
N TYR A 87 2.81 -16.02 -15.58
CA TYR A 87 1.59 -15.79 -16.34
C TYR A 87 0.41 -15.46 -15.40
N ASN A 88 -0.75 -15.09 -15.95
CA ASN A 88 -1.99 -14.79 -15.20
C ASN A 88 -1.84 -13.66 -14.16
N ASP A 89 -1.63 -12.43 -14.63
CA ASP A 89 -1.59 -11.21 -13.80
C ASP A 89 -0.52 -11.19 -12.69
N HIS A 90 0.53 -12.01 -12.82
CA HIS A 90 1.69 -11.99 -11.93
C HIS A 90 1.40 -12.19 -10.44
N VAL A 91 0.42 -13.04 -10.12
CA VAL A 91 -0.03 -13.29 -8.74
C VAL A 91 1.15 -13.67 -7.82
N LEU A 92 1.31 -12.91 -6.74
CA LEU A 92 2.28 -13.19 -5.69
C LEU A 92 1.89 -14.48 -4.93
N LYS A 93 2.81 -15.43 -4.89
CA LYS A 93 2.64 -16.69 -4.15
C LYS A 93 3.25 -16.64 -2.77
N LYS A 94 4.48 -16.13 -2.65
CA LYS A 94 5.23 -16.04 -1.39
C LYS A 94 6.19 -14.85 -1.40
N GLU A 95 6.49 -14.35 -0.21
CA GLU A 95 7.52 -13.35 0.04
C GLU A 95 8.33 -13.73 1.27
N PHE A 96 9.65 -13.68 1.17
CA PHE A 96 10.56 -13.99 2.27
C PHE A 96 11.63 -12.92 2.44
N ARG A 97 11.93 -12.58 3.69
CA ARG A 97 13.14 -11.85 4.06
C ARG A 97 14.31 -12.82 4.15
N VAL A 98 15.07 -12.95 3.06
CA VAL A 98 16.13 -13.95 2.95
C VAL A 98 17.43 -13.44 3.55
N LEU A 99 17.85 -12.21 3.19
CA LEU A 99 19.04 -11.53 3.71
C LEU A 99 18.68 -10.20 4.40
N SER A 100 19.61 -9.64 5.18
CA SER A 100 19.43 -8.31 5.83
C SER A 100 19.78 -7.13 4.93
N GLY A 101 20.52 -7.38 3.85
CA GLY A 101 20.96 -6.39 2.87
C GLY A 101 20.67 -6.86 1.44
N ARG A 102 21.34 -6.22 0.48
CA ARG A 102 21.09 -6.41 -0.94
C ARG A 102 21.33 -7.86 -1.37
N ILE A 103 20.40 -8.42 -2.13
CA ILE A 103 20.62 -9.69 -2.83
C ILE A 103 21.22 -9.37 -4.21
N ASP A 104 22.27 -10.10 -4.56
CA ASP A 104 23.06 -9.91 -5.78
C ASP A 104 22.77 -10.99 -6.83
N ASP A 105 22.56 -12.22 -6.39
CA ASP A 105 22.15 -13.32 -7.26
C ASP A 105 21.20 -14.26 -6.51
N LEU A 106 20.41 -14.99 -7.28
CA LEU A 106 19.60 -16.09 -6.79
C LEU A 106 19.49 -17.16 -7.86
N GLN A 107 19.26 -18.41 -7.46
CA GLN A 107 18.95 -19.49 -8.38
C GLN A 107 18.01 -20.53 -7.76
N TRP A 108 17.12 -21.05 -8.59
CA TRP A 108 16.30 -22.21 -8.25
C TRP A 108 17.12 -23.49 -8.28
N SER A 109 16.79 -24.43 -7.39
CA SER A 109 17.28 -25.79 -7.52
C SER A 109 16.64 -26.47 -8.74
N PRO A 110 17.30 -27.48 -9.33
CA PRO A 110 16.83 -28.11 -10.57
C PRO A 110 15.50 -28.85 -10.41
N ASP A 111 15.22 -29.32 -9.18
CA ASP A 111 13.94 -29.95 -8.83
C ASP A 111 12.82 -28.94 -8.55
N GLY A 112 13.10 -27.63 -8.62
CA GLY A 112 12.12 -26.57 -8.39
C GLY A 112 11.65 -26.44 -6.93
N LEU A 113 12.34 -27.08 -5.97
CA LEU A 113 11.92 -27.10 -4.56
C LEU A 113 12.63 -26.08 -3.67
N ARG A 114 13.79 -25.58 -4.09
CA ARG A 114 14.65 -24.71 -3.27
C ARG A 114 15.11 -23.50 -4.07
N ILE A 115 15.48 -22.45 -3.35
CA ILE A 115 16.13 -21.27 -3.89
C ILE A 115 17.37 -21.00 -3.04
N VAL A 116 18.50 -20.72 -3.69
CA VAL A 116 19.69 -20.14 -3.07
C VAL A 116 19.73 -18.66 -3.44
N ALA A 117 20.01 -17.80 -2.49
CA ALA A 117 20.24 -16.38 -2.71
C ALA A 117 21.52 -15.94 -2.00
N CYS A 118 22.26 -15.04 -2.63
CA CYS A 118 23.49 -14.50 -2.08
C CYS A 118 23.55 -12.96 -2.20
N GLY A 119 24.32 -12.32 -1.35
CA GLY A 119 24.52 -10.89 -1.40
C GLY A 119 25.19 -10.31 -0.15
N ASP A 120 24.71 -9.16 0.29
CA ASP A 120 25.15 -8.50 1.52
C ASP A 120 24.29 -8.92 2.72
N GLY A 121 24.95 -9.52 3.71
CA GLY A 121 24.36 -10.02 4.94
C GLY A 121 24.28 -9.02 6.08
N LYS A 122 24.90 -7.83 5.97
CA LYS A 122 25.05 -6.84 7.07
C LYS A 122 25.42 -7.48 8.42
N GLY A 123 26.38 -8.41 8.42
CA GLY A 123 26.89 -9.09 9.62
C GLY A 123 26.09 -10.30 10.12
N LYS A 124 25.15 -10.85 9.33
CA LYS A 124 24.42 -12.10 9.68
C LYS A 124 24.84 -13.29 8.83
N SER A 125 24.41 -13.31 7.58
CA SER A 125 24.64 -14.41 6.63
C SER A 125 24.63 -13.83 5.22
N LEU A 126 25.59 -14.24 4.40
CA LEU A 126 25.81 -13.72 3.04
C LEU A 126 25.15 -14.60 1.96
N VAL A 127 24.83 -15.84 2.31
CA VAL A 127 24.24 -16.85 1.44
C VAL A 127 23.20 -17.63 2.21
N ARG A 128 22.04 -17.87 1.61
CA ARG A 128 20.99 -18.70 2.20
C ARG A 128 20.30 -19.53 1.14
N ALA A 129 20.18 -20.84 1.38
CA ALA A 129 19.31 -21.73 0.62
C ALA A 129 18.07 -22.09 1.44
N PHE A 130 16.90 -22.01 0.83
CA PHE A 130 15.62 -22.22 1.51
C PHE A 130 14.60 -22.91 0.60
N MET A 131 13.60 -23.57 1.20
CA MET A 131 12.44 -24.12 0.49
C MET A 131 11.55 -22.98 -0.02
N TRP A 132 11.20 -22.98 -1.30
CA TRP A 132 10.50 -21.85 -1.91
C TRP A 132 9.05 -21.65 -1.39
N ASP A 133 8.43 -22.70 -0.85
CA ASP A 133 7.04 -22.70 -0.39
C ASP A 133 6.89 -22.34 1.09
N SER A 134 7.80 -22.86 1.94
CA SER A 134 7.78 -22.68 3.39
C SER A 134 8.76 -21.62 3.91
N GLY A 135 9.81 -21.28 3.14
CA GLY A 135 10.90 -20.42 3.61
C GLY A 135 11.89 -21.12 4.57
N THR A 136 11.72 -22.42 4.80
CA THR A 136 12.57 -23.22 5.69
C THR A 136 14.00 -23.25 5.17
N ASN A 137 14.97 -22.99 6.05
CA ASN A 137 16.39 -23.03 5.69
C ASN A 137 16.86 -24.46 5.37
N VAL A 138 17.67 -24.64 4.33
CA VAL A 138 18.12 -25.96 3.83
C VAL A 138 19.65 -26.05 3.79
N GLY A 139 20.33 -25.54 4.81
CA GLY A 139 21.78 -25.66 4.94
C GLY A 139 22.41 -24.56 5.77
N GLU A 140 23.70 -24.71 6.01
CA GLU A 140 24.55 -23.73 6.68
C GLU A 140 25.63 -23.29 5.68
N PHE A 141 25.78 -21.98 5.54
CA PHE A 141 26.64 -21.37 4.53
C PHE A 141 27.68 -20.48 5.21
N ASP A 142 28.85 -21.08 5.45
CA ASP A 142 30.04 -20.40 5.94
C ASP A 142 31.11 -20.30 4.84
N GLY A 143 32.16 -19.51 5.09
CA GLY A 143 33.37 -19.45 4.26
C GLY A 143 33.57 -18.14 3.51
N HIS A 144 32.55 -17.30 3.36
CA HIS A 144 32.72 -15.94 2.82
C HIS A 144 32.89 -14.90 3.93
N SER A 145 33.80 -13.95 3.72
CA SER A 145 34.09 -12.85 4.66
C SER A 145 33.60 -11.48 4.16
N ARG A 146 33.24 -11.40 2.87
CA ARG A 146 32.71 -10.20 2.21
C ARG A 146 31.49 -10.57 1.38
N ARG A 147 30.86 -9.56 0.79
CA ARG A 147 29.68 -9.69 -0.05
C ARG A 147 29.85 -10.76 -1.13
N VAL A 148 28.82 -11.59 -1.29
CA VAL A 148 28.81 -12.68 -2.28
C VAL A 148 28.04 -12.23 -3.52
N LEU A 149 28.73 -12.22 -4.65
CA LEU A 149 28.24 -11.60 -5.89
C LEU A 149 27.44 -12.57 -6.77
N SER A 150 27.75 -13.87 -6.70
CA SER A 150 27.05 -14.88 -7.50
C SER A 150 26.95 -16.22 -6.79
N CYS A 151 25.88 -16.95 -7.07
CA CYS A 151 25.64 -18.31 -6.59
C CYS A 151 25.07 -19.19 -7.70
N ALA A 152 25.37 -20.49 -7.66
CA ALA A 152 24.78 -21.45 -8.59
C ALA A 152 24.52 -22.84 -7.99
N PHE A 153 23.44 -23.48 -8.42
CA PHE A 153 23.09 -24.87 -8.18
C PHE A 153 23.64 -25.77 -9.29
N LYS A 154 24.20 -26.91 -8.91
CA LYS A 154 24.51 -27.97 -9.86
C LYS A 154 23.21 -28.56 -10.43
N PRO A 155 23.04 -28.64 -11.75
CA PRO A 155 21.81 -29.09 -12.40
C PRO A 155 21.51 -30.58 -12.19
N THR A 156 22.55 -31.38 -11.90
CA THR A 156 22.47 -32.83 -11.75
C THR A 156 22.87 -33.29 -10.37
N ARG A 157 22.38 -34.47 -9.95
CA ARG A 157 22.77 -35.09 -8.67
C ARG A 157 24.25 -35.55 -8.71
N PRO A 158 24.93 -35.67 -7.56
CA PRO A 158 24.49 -35.18 -6.25
C PRO A 158 24.44 -33.64 -6.23
N PHE A 159 23.45 -33.06 -5.55
CA PHE A 159 23.28 -31.60 -5.58
C PHE A 159 24.47 -30.88 -4.92
N ARG A 160 24.88 -29.78 -5.53
CA ARG A 160 25.94 -28.88 -5.04
C ARG A 160 25.49 -27.45 -5.19
N ILE A 161 26.04 -26.59 -4.34
CA ILE A 161 25.99 -25.14 -4.51
C ILE A 161 27.41 -24.63 -4.63
N VAL A 162 27.62 -23.65 -5.49
CA VAL A 162 28.86 -22.87 -5.56
C VAL A 162 28.56 -21.40 -5.38
N THR A 163 29.45 -20.67 -4.73
CA THR A 163 29.32 -19.22 -4.52
C THR A 163 30.64 -18.52 -4.73
N CYS A 164 30.59 -17.24 -5.14
CA CYS A 164 31.79 -16.42 -5.31
C CYS A 164 31.55 -14.96 -4.91
N GLY A 165 32.59 -14.25 -4.47
CA GLY A 165 32.42 -12.93 -3.86
C GLY A 165 33.60 -11.98 -3.89
N GLU A 166 33.44 -10.87 -3.17
CA GLU A 166 34.42 -9.77 -3.05
C GLU A 166 35.66 -10.14 -2.21
N ASP A 167 35.67 -11.31 -1.57
CA ASP A 167 36.81 -11.85 -0.84
C ASP A 167 37.78 -12.69 -1.70
N PHE A 168 37.52 -12.70 -3.01
CA PHE A 168 38.27 -13.40 -4.05
C PHE A 168 38.16 -14.93 -3.98
N LEU A 169 37.16 -15.43 -3.23
CA LEU A 169 36.97 -16.85 -3.00
C LEU A 169 35.89 -17.43 -3.90
N VAL A 170 36.06 -18.71 -4.22
CA VAL A 170 35.03 -19.60 -4.77
C VAL A 170 34.78 -20.69 -3.73
N ASN A 171 33.58 -20.74 -3.16
CA ASN A 171 33.20 -21.73 -2.16
C ASN A 171 32.31 -22.81 -2.77
N PHE A 172 32.51 -24.04 -2.32
CA PHE A 172 31.80 -25.22 -2.78
C PHE A 172 31.10 -25.91 -1.60
N TYR A 173 29.82 -26.23 -1.78
CA TYR A 173 28.95 -26.78 -0.74
C TYR A 173 28.28 -28.06 -1.23
N GLU A 174 28.17 -29.05 -0.34
CA GLU A 174 27.50 -30.32 -0.60
C GLU A 174 26.22 -30.48 0.23
N GLY A 175 25.17 -31.06 -0.34
CA GLY A 175 23.89 -31.24 0.35
C GLY A 175 22.81 -31.88 -0.54
N PRO A 176 21.53 -31.87 -0.13
CA PRO A 176 20.96 -31.26 1.08
C PRO A 176 21.06 -32.13 2.37
N PRO A 177 21.08 -31.54 3.59
CA PRO A 177 21.23 -30.11 3.87
C PRO A 177 22.61 -29.61 3.39
N PHE A 178 22.66 -28.40 2.82
CA PHE A 178 23.90 -27.88 2.26
C PHE A 178 24.89 -27.49 3.36
N LYS A 179 26.14 -27.91 3.22
CA LYS A 179 27.24 -27.63 4.15
C LYS A 179 28.48 -27.25 3.38
N PHE A 180 29.29 -26.36 3.96
CA PHE A 180 30.58 -25.97 3.42
C PHE A 180 31.49 -27.19 3.26
N LYS A 181 32.15 -27.32 2.11
CA LYS A 181 33.10 -28.39 1.83
C LYS A 181 34.51 -27.86 1.60
N GLN A 182 34.68 -26.93 0.66
CA GLN A 182 35.99 -26.39 0.30
C GLN A 182 35.88 -24.97 -0.25
N SER A 183 37.01 -24.26 -0.22
CA SER A 183 37.16 -22.89 -0.72
C SER A 183 38.42 -22.79 -1.55
N HIS A 184 38.33 -22.09 -2.67
CA HIS A 184 39.44 -21.85 -3.59
C HIS A 184 39.76 -20.37 -3.67
N ARG A 185 41.05 -20.04 -3.64
CA ARG A 185 41.58 -18.69 -3.84
C ARG A 185 42.47 -18.65 -5.09
N ASP A 186 41.90 -19.07 -6.22
CA ASP A 186 42.61 -19.05 -7.50
C ASP A 186 42.60 -17.66 -8.16
N HIS A 187 41.67 -16.81 -7.74
CA HIS A 187 41.51 -15.45 -8.24
C HIS A 187 42.21 -14.43 -7.35
N SER A 188 42.76 -13.37 -7.96
CA SER A 188 43.46 -12.28 -7.26
C SER A 188 42.61 -11.02 -7.08
N ASN A 189 41.35 -11.04 -7.53
CA ASN A 189 40.41 -9.92 -7.45
C ASN A 189 38.96 -10.43 -7.38
N PHE A 190 37.97 -9.52 -7.34
CA PHE A 190 36.55 -9.87 -7.18
C PHE A 190 36.09 -10.90 -8.21
N VAL A 191 35.54 -12.01 -7.71
CA VAL A 191 34.96 -13.06 -8.56
C VAL A 191 33.49 -12.70 -8.80
N ASN A 192 33.19 -12.26 -10.02
CA ASN A 192 31.94 -11.57 -10.33
C ASN A 192 30.78 -12.52 -10.64
N CYS A 193 31.05 -13.65 -11.28
CA CYS A 193 30.01 -14.57 -11.73
C CYS A 193 30.51 -16.02 -11.74
N ILE A 194 29.62 -16.94 -11.38
CA ILE A 194 29.87 -18.38 -11.40
C ILE A 194 28.68 -19.14 -11.98
N ARG A 195 28.91 -20.06 -12.93
CA ARG A 195 27.84 -20.84 -13.57
C ARG A 195 28.25 -22.28 -13.84
N PHE A 196 27.35 -23.21 -13.54
CA PHE A 196 27.45 -24.60 -13.97
C PHE A 196 27.13 -24.74 -15.47
N SER A 197 27.83 -25.66 -16.12
CA SER A 197 27.43 -26.22 -17.41
C SER A 197 26.06 -26.91 -17.31
N PRO A 198 25.26 -26.98 -18.39
CA PRO A 198 23.92 -27.56 -18.34
C PRO A 198 23.86 -29.02 -17.86
N ASP A 199 24.89 -29.82 -18.14
CA ASP A 199 25.02 -31.20 -17.64
C ASP A 199 25.55 -31.29 -16.20
N GLY A 200 26.08 -30.18 -15.68
CA GLY A 200 26.67 -30.07 -14.35
C GLY A 200 28.01 -30.78 -14.21
N SER A 201 28.67 -31.16 -15.30
CA SER A 201 29.99 -31.79 -15.30
C SER A 201 31.09 -30.80 -14.92
N LYS A 202 30.93 -29.53 -15.30
CA LYS A 202 31.88 -28.44 -15.02
C LYS A 202 31.16 -27.20 -14.49
N PHE A 203 31.88 -26.31 -13.82
CA PHE A 203 31.47 -24.91 -13.63
C PHE A 203 32.63 -23.97 -13.93
N ILE A 204 32.28 -22.73 -14.29
CA ILE A 204 33.25 -21.66 -14.53
C ILE A 204 33.00 -20.50 -13.58
N SER A 205 34.08 -19.95 -13.02
CA SER A 205 34.10 -18.64 -12.37
C SER A 205 34.83 -17.62 -13.25
N VAL A 206 34.36 -16.37 -13.24
CA VAL A 206 35.01 -15.25 -13.93
C VAL A 206 35.25 -14.08 -12.99
N SER A 207 36.35 -13.36 -13.19
CA SER A 207 36.87 -12.41 -12.21
C SER A 207 37.36 -11.09 -12.81
N SER A 208 37.49 -10.11 -11.92
CA SER A 208 38.12 -8.82 -12.17
C SER A 208 39.63 -8.90 -12.41
N ASP A 209 40.25 -10.06 -12.16
CA ASP A 209 41.63 -10.37 -12.53
C ASP A 209 41.80 -10.77 -14.02
N LYS A 210 40.71 -10.69 -14.80
CA LYS A 210 40.66 -10.97 -16.25
C LYS A 210 40.72 -12.45 -16.60
N LYS A 211 40.62 -13.35 -15.61
CA LYS A 211 40.66 -14.80 -15.81
C LYS A 211 39.28 -15.43 -15.71
N GLY A 212 39.08 -16.51 -16.46
CA GLY A 212 38.02 -17.48 -16.24
C GLY A 212 38.62 -18.82 -15.86
N ILE A 213 38.16 -19.44 -14.78
CA ILE A 213 38.70 -20.70 -14.26
C ILE A 213 37.64 -21.78 -14.35
N ILE A 214 38.04 -22.98 -14.79
CA ILE A 214 37.19 -24.15 -15.01
C ILE A 214 37.42 -25.13 -13.86
N TYR A 215 36.33 -25.60 -13.27
CA TYR A 215 36.31 -26.54 -12.16
C TYR A 215 35.48 -27.77 -12.49
N ASP A 216 35.80 -28.90 -11.86
CA ASP A 216 34.97 -30.10 -11.88
C ASP A 216 33.70 -29.87 -11.06
N GLY A 217 32.55 -30.18 -11.65
CA GLY A 217 31.24 -29.94 -11.06
C GLY A 217 30.88 -30.85 -9.90
N LYS A 218 31.56 -31.99 -9.72
CA LYS A 218 31.27 -32.98 -8.68
C LYS A 218 32.21 -32.84 -7.47
N SER A 219 33.51 -32.74 -7.72
CA SER A 219 34.55 -32.61 -6.69
C SER A 219 34.71 -31.16 -6.22
N GLY A 220 34.58 -30.20 -7.14
CA GLY A 220 34.90 -28.80 -6.92
C GLY A 220 36.35 -28.44 -7.26
N GLU A 221 37.17 -29.38 -7.72
CA GLU A 221 38.61 -29.15 -8.01
C GLU A 221 38.83 -28.31 -9.27
N LYS A 222 39.89 -27.49 -9.28
CA LYS A 222 40.32 -26.76 -10.48
C LYS A 222 40.83 -27.74 -11.53
N ILE A 223 40.32 -27.66 -12.75
CA ILE A 223 40.70 -28.54 -13.88
C ILE A 223 41.30 -27.77 -15.07
N GLY A 224 41.08 -26.46 -15.16
CA GLY A 224 41.56 -25.66 -16.27
C GLY A 224 41.30 -24.17 -16.14
N GLU A 225 41.62 -23.41 -17.18
CA GLU A 225 41.33 -21.98 -17.30
C GLU A 225 41.08 -21.58 -18.76
N LEU A 226 40.49 -20.42 -18.96
CA LEU A 226 40.34 -19.80 -20.27
C LEU A 226 41.70 -19.23 -20.72
N SER A 227 42.06 -19.42 -21.99
CA SER A 227 43.34 -18.98 -22.55
C SER A 227 43.59 -17.48 -22.31
N SER A 228 44.81 -17.16 -21.88
CA SER A 228 45.28 -15.80 -21.66
C SER A 228 45.75 -15.10 -22.94
N GLU A 229 46.14 -15.85 -23.98
CA GLU A 229 46.71 -15.31 -25.24
C GLU A 229 45.72 -14.35 -25.94
N ASP A 230 44.47 -14.78 -26.09
CA ASP A 230 43.37 -13.99 -26.65
C ASP A 230 42.36 -13.55 -25.58
N GLY A 231 42.85 -13.44 -24.34
CA GLY A 231 42.08 -13.13 -23.14
C GLY A 231 41.35 -11.79 -23.15
N HIS A 232 40.45 -11.62 -22.20
CA HIS A 232 39.91 -10.28 -21.91
C HIS A 232 41.01 -9.37 -21.35
N LYS A 233 40.97 -8.09 -21.71
CA LYS A 233 41.94 -7.06 -21.27
C LYS A 233 41.47 -6.30 -20.03
N GLY A 234 40.20 -6.48 -19.65
CA GLY A 234 39.55 -5.86 -18.50
C GLY A 234 38.78 -6.86 -17.63
N THR A 235 38.12 -6.35 -16.60
CA THR A 235 37.28 -7.15 -15.68
C THR A 235 36.23 -7.95 -16.44
N ILE A 236 36.13 -9.25 -16.17
CA ILE A 236 35.06 -10.09 -16.70
C ILE A 236 33.89 -10.08 -15.71
N TYR A 237 32.73 -9.58 -16.14
CA TYR A 237 31.58 -9.36 -15.25
C TYR A 237 30.58 -10.51 -15.22
N ALA A 238 30.37 -11.19 -16.35
CA ALA A 238 29.40 -12.27 -16.43
C ALA A 238 29.85 -13.35 -17.41
N VAL A 239 29.33 -14.55 -17.19
CA VAL A 239 29.52 -15.74 -18.04
C VAL A 239 28.20 -16.49 -18.20
N SER A 240 27.98 -17.06 -19.38
CA SER A 240 26.83 -17.94 -19.66
C SER A 240 27.26 -19.11 -20.53
N TRP A 241 26.80 -20.32 -20.21
CA TRP A 241 27.05 -21.52 -21.00
C TRP A 241 26.11 -21.61 -22.20
N SER A 242 26.59 -22.17 -23.31
CA SER A 242 25.73 -22.63 -24.39
C SER A 242 24.84 -23.78 -23.92
N PRO A 243 23.65 -23.99 -24.53
CA PRO A 243 22.74 -25.08 -24.15
C PRO A 243 23.35 -26.48 -24.23
N ASP A 244 24.32 -26.69 -25.12
CA ASP A 244 25.04 -27.96 -25.30
C ASP A 244 26.24 -28.12 -24.35
N GLY A 245 26.59 -27.10 -23.56
CA GLY A 245 27.72 -27.10 -22.63
C GLY A 245 29.11 -27.07 -23.28
N LYS A 246 29.22 -26.92 -24.61
CA LYS A 246 30.50 -26.92 -25.33
C LYS A 246 31.15 -25.55 -25.44
N GLN A 247 30.37 -24.49 -25.28
CA GLN A 247 30.83 -23.12 -25.44
C GLN A 247 30.39 -22.26 -24.25
N VAL A 248 31.11 -21.16 -24.04
CA VAL A 248 30.71 -20.12 -23.07
C VAL A 248 30.80 -18.74 -23.69
N LEU A 249 29.91 -17.86 -23.25
CA LEU A 249 29.89 -16.44 -23.58
C LEU A 249 30.35 -15.66 -22.35
N THR A 250 31.38 -14.84 -22.49
CA THR A 250 31.84 -13.90 -21.45
C THR A 250 31.73 -12.47 -21.92
N VAL A 251 31.56 -11.55 -20.97
CA VAL A 251 31.51 -10.10 -21.21
C VAL A 251 32.43 -9.35 -20.25
N SER A 252 33.03 -8.26 -20.74
CA SER A 252 34.10 -7.57 -20.04
C SER A 252 34.04 -6.04 -20.12
N ALA A 253 34.69 -5.41 -19.14
CA ALA A 253 34.99 -3.98 -19.12
C ALA A 253 35.88 -3.52 -20.29
N ASP A 254 36.47 -4.44 -21.06
CA ASP A 254 37.19 -4.11 -22.30
C ASP A 254 36.26 -3.88 -23.50
N LYS A 255 34.94 -3.86 -23.29
CA LYS A 255 33.88 -3.59 -24.30
C LYS A 255 33.70 -4.73 -25.31
N SER A 256 34.30 -5.90 -25.06
CA SER A 256 34.15 -7.07 -25.90
C SER A 256 33.33 -8.16 -25.21
N ALA A 257 32.59 -8.91 -26.03
CA ALA A 257 32.07 -10.22 -25.63
C ALA A 257 32.86 -11.30 -26.37
N LYS A 258 33.18 -12.40 -25.70
CA LYS A 258 33.94 -13.51 -26.29
C LYS A 258 33.16 -14.80 -26.19
N VAL A 259 33.08 -15.52 -27.30
CA VAL A 259 32.60 -16.90 -27.37
C VAL A 259 33.81 -17.80 -27.31
N TRP A 260 33.81 -18.71 -26.35
CA TRP A 260 34.89 -19.65 -26.09
C TRP A 260 34.43 -21.07 -26.38
N GLU A 261 35.30 -21.86 -26.95
CA GLU A 261 35.14 -23.31 -27.07
C GLU A 261 35.83 -24.00 -25.89
N ILE A 262 35.07 -24.80 -25.16
CA ILE A 262 35.51 -25.48 -23.95
C ILE A 262 35.89 -26.93 -24.29
N SER A 263 37.18 -27.22 -24.17
CA SER A 263 37.73 -28.59 -24.14
C SER A 263 37.83 -29.09 -22.70
N GLU A 264 38.25 -30.35 -22.48
CA GLU A 264 38.28 -30.96 -21.14
C GLU A 264 38.98 -30.09 -20.08
N ASN A 265 40.14 -29.50 -20.42
CA ASN A 265 41.00 -28.77 -19.47
C ASN A 265 41.34 -27.32 -19.90
N ASN A 266 40.82 -26.81 -21.02
CA ASN A 266 41.16 -25.47 -21.52
C ASN A 266 40.02 -24.85 -22.34
N GLY A 267 39.87 -23.52 -22.29
CA GLY A 267 38.96 -22.76 -23.14
C GLY A 267 39.69 -21.86 -24.14
N LYS A 268 39.42 -22.04 -25.44
CA LYS A 268 39.99 -21.19 -26.50
C LYS A 268 38.96 -20.22 -27.05
N VAL A 269 39.37 -19.01 -27.43
CA VAL A 269 38.45 -18.04 -28.06
C VAL A 269 38.09 -18.54 -29.45
N LYS A 270 36.79 -18.74 -29.69
CA LYS A 270 36.24 -19.04 -31.00
C LYS A 270 35.94 -17.77 -31.79
N LYS A 271 35.35 -16.76 -31.13
CA LYS A 271 35.02 -15.47 -31.74
C LYS A 271 34.99 -14.37 -30.70
N THR A 272 35.51 -13.20 -31.06
CA THR A 272 35.26 -11.96 -30.33
C THR A 272 34.10 -11.23 -31.02
N LEU A 273 33.02 -10.99 -30.28
CA LEU A 273 31.85 -10.25 -30.75
C LEU A 273 32.08 -8.76 -30.46
N THR A 274 31.95 -7.95 -31.50
CA THR A 274 32.04 -6.50 -31.40
C THR A 274 30.64 -5.94 -31.25
N CYS A 275 30.37 -5.29 -30.12
CA CYS A 275 29.12 -4.57 -29.91
C CYS A 275 29.22 -3.18 -30.57
N PRO A 276 28.27 -2.78 -31.43
CA PRO A 276 28.23 -1.43 -31.97
C PRO A 276 28.06 -0.40 -30.83
N GLY A 277 28.88 0.65 -30.82
CA GLY A 277 28.92 1.65 -29.76
C GLY A 277 29.79 2.86 -30.12
N SER A 278 29.84 3.87 -29.25
CA SER A 278 30.65 5.08 -29.46
C SER A 278 32.14 4.88 -29.16
N GLY A 279 32.53 3.72 -28.64
CA GLY A 279 33.83 3.46 -28.07
C GLY A 279 34.00 4.06 -26.67
N GLY A 280 32.92 4.56 -26.04
CA GLY A 280 32.93 5.22 -24.75
C GLY A 280 33.02 4.27 -23.55
N VAL A 281 32.86 4.81 -22.34
CA VAL A 281 32.78 4.01 -21.10
C VAL A 281 31.45 3.24 -21.03
N ASP A 282 30.38 3.77 -21.63
CA ASP A 282 29.06 3.14 -21.63
C ASP A 282 28.98 1.84 -22.45
N ASP A 283 29.97 1.59 -23.30
CA ASP A 283 30.07 0.37 -24.11
C ASP A 283 30.73 -0.80 -23.36
N MET A 284 31.20 -0.59 -22.12
CA MET A 284 31.67 -1.67 -21.26
C MET A 284 30.56 -2.71 -21.09
N LEU A 285 30.82 -4.00 -21.29
CA LEU A 285 29.80 -5.03 -21.21
C LEU A 285 29.73 -5.62 -19.81
N VAL A 286 28.55 -5.56 -19.18
CA VAL A 286 28.35 -5.86 -17.75
C VAL A 286 27.44 -7.06 -17.49
N GLY A 287 26.74 -7.56 -18.50
CA GLY A 287 25.88 -8.75 -18.36
C GLY A 287 25.79 -9.54 -19.66
N CYS A 288 25.60 -10.85 -19.55
CA CYS A 288 25.37 -11.72 -20.70
C CYS A 288 24.43 -12.88 -20.37
N LEU A 289 23.83 -13.43 -21.42
CA LEU A 289 23.02 -14.65 -21.39
C LEU A 289 23.10 -15.34 -22.75
N TRP A 290 23.31 -16.64 -22.73
CA TRP A 290 23.15 -17.49 -23.91
C TRP A 290 21.77 -18.15 -23.82
N GLN A 291 20.84 -17.71 -24.66
CA GLN A 291 19.46 -18.18 -24.69
C GLN A 291 19.17 -18.86 -26.02
N TYR A 292 19.30 -20.19 -26.05
CA TYR A 292 19.15 -20.99 -27.27
C TYR A 292 20.01 -20.47 -28.42
N GLU A 293 19.37 -19.95 -29.46
CA GLU A 293 19.98 -19.40 -30.67
C GLU A 293 20.37 -17.93 -30.54
N TYR A 294 20.20 -17.32 -29.37
CA TYR A 294 20.48 -15.90 -29.12
C TYR A 294 21.60 -15.73 -28.10
N LEU A 295 22.58 -14.89 -28.44
CA LEU A 295 23.57 -14.38 -27.49
C LEU A 295 23.16 -12.96 -27.10
N VAL A 296 22.83 -12.77 -25.83
CA VAL A 296 22.40 -11.49 -25.29
C VAL A 296 23.55 -10.89 -24.49
N THR A 297 23.92 -9.65 -24.80
CA THR A 297 24.89 -8.87 -24.04
C THR A 297 24.29 -7.54 -23.60
N VAL A 298 24.67 -7.05 -22.43
CA VAL A 298 24.20 -5.76 -21.90
C VAL A 298 25.40 -4.85 -21.64
N SER A 299 25.36 -3.65 -22.19
CA SER A 299 26.37 -2.61 -21.95
C SER A 299 26.11 -1.83 -20.66
N LEU A 300 27.11 -1.10 -20.18
CA LEU A 300 27.00 -0.21 -19.03
C LEU A 300 25.96 0.89 -19.28
N GLY A 301 25.81 1.35 -20.52
CA GLY A 301 24.73 2.27 -20.93
C GLY A 301 23.34 1.62 -21.05
N GLY A 302 23.20 0.35 -20.63
CA GLY A 302 21.96 -0.42 -20.65
C GLY A 302 21.58 -1.01 -22.02
N THR A 303 22.37 -0.77 -23.07
CA THR A 303 22.06 -1.28 -24.41
C THR A 303 22.10 -2.81 -24.42
N ILE A 304 21.03 -3.45 -24.86
CA ILE A 304 20.95 -4.90 -25.06
C ILE A 304 21.30 -5.19 -26.52
N SER A 305 22.36 -5.95 -26.76
CA SER A 305 22.70 -6.45 -28.10
C SER A 305 22.38 -7.95 -28.19
N ILE A 306 21.65 -8.34 -29.23
CA ILE A 306 21.18 -9.70 -29.47
C ILE A 306 21.86 -10.23 -30.74
N PHE A 307 22.80 -11.15 -30.59
CA PHE A 307 23.47 -11.83 -31.69
C PHE A 307 22.82 -13.19 -31.99
N SER A 308 22.97 -13.67 -33.21
CA SER A 308 22.63 -15.04 -33.57
C SER A 308 23.75 -15.98 -33.15
N ALA A 309 23.46 -17.01 -32.36
CA ALA A 309 24.43 -18.04 -32.02
C ALA A 309 24.79 -18.94 -33.23
N ASN A 310 23.90 -19.02 -34.22
CA ASN A 310 24.09 -19.79 -35.45
C ASN A 310 24.92 -19.03 -36.50
N ASP A 311 24.97 -17.70 -36.40
CA ASP A 311 25.71 -16.83 -37.32
C ASP A 311 26.32 -15.66 -36.54
N LEU A 312 27.58 -15.82 -36.15
CA LEU A 312 28.33 -14.85 -35.36
C LEU A 312 28.85 -13.66 -36.18
N GLU A 313 28.69 -13.67 -37.51
CA GLU A 313 29.05 -12.55 -38.38
C GLU A 313 27.87 -11.59 -38.59
N LYS A 314 26.63 -12.07 -38.40
CA LYS A 314 25.44 -11.23 -38.48
C LYS A 314 25.47 -10.13 -37.42
N SER A 315 25.24 -8.89 -37.85
CA SER A 315 25.15 -7.74 -36.95
C SER A 315 24.03 -7.92 -35.92
N PRO A 316 24.26 -7.55 -34.65
CA PRO A 316 23.27 -7.75 -33.60
C PRO A 316 22.09 -6.80 -33.73
N LEU A 317 20.92 -7.25 -33.28
CA LEU A 317 19.81 -6.34 -33.00
C LEU A 317 20.12 -5.57 -31.71
N GLN A 318 20.05 -4.25 -31.75
CA GLN A 318 20.26 -3.40 -30.58
C GLN A 318 18.94 -2.87 -30.03
N LEU A 319 18.68 -3.15 -28.76
CA LEU A 319 17.58 -2.59 -28.00
C LEU A 319 18.14 -1.61 -26.97
N SER A 320 17.51 -0.45 -26.87
CA SER A 320 17.92 0.63 -25.99
C SER A 320 16.69 1.39 -25.52
N GLY A 321 16.89 2.21 -24.49
CA GLY A 321 15.82 2.93 -23.83
C GLY A 321 16.35 3.70 -22.63
N HIS A 322 15.44 4.10 -21.75
CA HIS A 322 15.79 4.83 -20.55
C HIS A 322 16.14 3.89 -19.40
N MET A 323 17.14 4.30 -18.62
CA MET A 323 17.49 3.63 -17.37
C MET A 323 16.92 4.37 -16.15
N LYS A 324 16.57 5.65 -16.33
CA LYS A 324 16.02 6.57 -15.33
C LYS A 324 14.65 7.06 -15.79
N ASN A 325 13.93 7.72 -14.90
CA ASN A 325 12.58 8.24 -15.13
C ASN A 325 12.50 8.99 -16.47
N ALA A 326 11.52 8.64 -17.30
CA ALA A 326 11.25 9.31 -18.57
C ALA A 326 10.36 10.53 -18.30
N THR A 327 10.99 11.70 -18.21
CA THR A 327 10.41 12.93 -17.65
C THR A 327 9.55 13.71 -18.62
N SER A 328 9.77 13.55 -19.93
CA SER A 328 9.02 14.29 -20.95
C SER A 328 8.87 13.49 -22.24
N LEU A 329 7.89 13.88 -23.06
CA LEU A 329 7.55 13.22 -24.30
C LEU A 329 7.13 14.24 -25.36
N ALA A 330 7.59 14.05 -26.59
CA ALA A 330 7.16 14.81 -27.76
C ALA A 330 6.94 13.87 -28.95
N VAL A 331 5.97 14.17 -29.81
CA VAL A 331 5.67 13.39 -31.02
C VAL A 331 5.90 14.27 -32.24
N LEU A 332 6.72 13.78 -33.17
CA LEU A 332 6.96 14.44 -34.45
C LEU A 332 6.00 13.88 -35.50
N ASN A 333 5.35 14.76 -36.27
CA ASN A 333 4.37 14.41 -37.29
C ASN A 333 5.01 13.89 -38.60
N ARG A 334 5.92 12.94 -38.51
CA ARG A 334 6.52 12.24 -39.66
C ARG A 334 5.79 10.92 -39.95
N VAL A 335 6.00 10.35 -41.12
CA VAL A 335 5.53 9.00 -41.49
C VAL A 335 6.76 8.12 -41.72
N PRO A 336 7.02 7.08 -40.91
CA PRO A 336 6.27 6.66 -39.71
C PRO A 336 6.39 7.64 -38.54
N LYS A 337 5.44 7.57 -37.58
CA LYS A 337 5.41 8.47 -36.41
C LYS A 337 6.65 8.27 -35.54
N VAL A 338 7.29 9.38 -35.20
CA VAL A 338 8.49 9.41 -34.36
C VAL A 338 8.13 9.96 -32.99
N ILE A 339 8.48 9.22 -31.94
CA ILE A 339 8.27 9.59 -30.55
C ILE A 339 9.65 9.91 -29.94
N LEU A 340 9.79 11.10 -29.38
CA LEU A 340 10.96 11.50 -28.62
C LEU A 340 10.62 11.48 -27.13
N SER A 341 11.54 10.98 -26.33
CA SER A 341 11.40 10.98 -24.88
C SER A 341 12.72 11.33 -24.23
N SER A 342 12.68 12.15 -23.18
CA SER A 342 13.87 12.48 -22.39
C SER A 342 13.82 11.85 -21.01
N SER A 343 14.99 11.66 -20.41
CA SER A 343 15.14 11.32 -19.00
C SER A 343 15.92 12.39 -18.24
N TYR A 344 15.83 12.32 -16.91
CA TYR A 344 16.47 13.28 -16.01
C TYR A 344 18.00 13.39 -16.17
N ASP A 345 18.66 12.29 -16.54
CA ASP A 345 20.11 12.25 -16.81
C ASP A 345 20.51 12.86 -18.16
N GLY A 346 19.56 13.45 -18.89
CA GLY A 346 19.83 14.18 -20.13
C GLY A 346 19.87 13.30 -21.38
N LEU A 347 19.49 12.02 -21.28
CA LEU A 347 19.35 11.16 -22.44
C LEU A 347 18.06 11.47 -23.19
N ILE A 348 18.15 11.52 -24.53
CA ILE A 348 16.99 11.61 -25.42
C ILE A 348 16.97 10.36 -26.30
N VAL A 349 15.85 9.63 -26.27
CA VAL A 349 15.64 8.41 -27.03
C VAL A 349 14.60 8.65 -28.11
N LYS A 350 14.93 8.20 -29.32
CA LYS A 350 14.05 8.20 -30.49
C LYS A 350 13.41 6.83 -30.65
N TRP A 351 12.08 6.82 -30.72
CA TRP A 351 11.26 5.64 -30.99
C TRP A 351 10.50 5.84 -32.28
N ILE A 352 10.31 4.75 -33.03
CA ILE A 352 9.41 4.71 -34.18
C ILE A 352 8.23 3.81 -33.81
N GLN A 353 7.02 4.34 -33.94
CA GLN A 353 5.81 3.59 -33.62
C GLN A 353 5.68 2.33 -34.48
N GLY A 354 5.40 1.19 -33.88
CA GLY A 354 5.36 -0.13 -34.53
C GLY A 354 6.72 -0.78 -34.81
N VAL A 355 7.84 -0.06 -34.63
CA VAL A 355 9.20 -0.57 -34.85
C VAL A 355 9.98 -0.69 -33.53
N GLY A 356 9.84 0.30 -32.63
CA GLY A 356 10.54 0.35 -31.35
C GLY A 356 11.70 1.33 -31.36
N TYR A 357 12.84 0.92 -30.78
CA TYR A 357 14.02 1.75 -30.64
C TYR A 357 14.62 2.12 -32.01
N SER A 358 14.90 3.41 -32.22
CA SER A 358 15.45 3.94 -33.48
C SER A 358 16.72 4.79 -33.28
N GLY A 359 17.26 4.88 -32.07
CA GLY A 359 18.49 5.63 -31.81
C GLY A 359 18.47 6.44 -30.52
N LYS A 360 19.67 6.78 -30.04
CA LYS A 360 19.90 7.76 -28.97
C LYS A 360 20.39 9.04 -29.65
N LEU A 361 19.75 10.17 -29.36
CA LEU A 361 20.19 11.46 -29.88
C LEU A 361 21.40 11.93 -29.06
N GLN A 362 22.59 11.78 -29.63
CA GLN A 362 23.83 12.18 -28.97
C GLN A 362 24.01 13.71 -29.08
N ARG A 363 24.16 14.36 -27.93
CA ARG A 363 24.49 15.78 -27.82
C ARG A 363 25.98 15.94 -27.50
N LYS A 364 26.61 17.00 -28.00
CA LYS A 364 28.02 17.33 -27.66
C LYS A 364 28.19 17.58 -26.16
N GLU A 365 27.20 18.20 -25.52
CA GLU A 365 27.12 18.40 -24.07
C GLU A 365 25.89 17.68 -23.49
N ASN A 366 26.12 16.81 -22.51
CA ASN A 366 25.05 16.09 -21.80
C ASN A 366 24.75 16.78 -20.46
N SER A 367 23.85 17.76 -20.50
CA SER A 367 23.26 18.38 -19.30
C SER A 367 21.93 17.71 -18.93
N GLN A 368 21.57 17.74 -17.65
CA GLN A 368 20.28 17.25 -17.17
C GLN A 368 19.13 18.03 -17.81
N ILE A 369 18.13 17.33 -18.34
CA ILE A 369 16.98 17.94 -19.02
C ILE A 369 15.82 18.05 -18.04
N LYS A 370 15.28 19.27 -17.91
CA LYS A 370 14.08 19.57 -17.14
C LYS A 370 12.83 19.64 -18.02
N CYS A 371 12.90 20.38 -19.12
CA CYS A 371 11.81 20.49 -20.09
C CYS A 371 12.31 20.16 -21.50
N LEU A 372 11.43 19.59 -22.32
CA LEU A 372 11.67 19.24 -23.72
C LEU A 372 10.50 19.76 -24.56
N GLY A 373 10.82 20.56 -25.56
CA GLY A 373 9.94 20.85 -26.70
C GLY A 373 10.60 20.34 -27.97
N ALA A 374 9.80 19.90 -28.94
CA ALA A 374 10.32 19.52 -30.25
C ALA A 374 9.37 20.02 -31.34
N VAL A 375 9.95 20.64 -32.37
CA VAL A 375 9.32 21.03 -33.63
C VAL A 375 10.04 20.27 -34.74
N GLU A 376 9.44 20.10 -35.92
CA GLU A 376 9.80 19.08 -36.92
C GLU A 376 11.30 18.92 -37.22
N GLU A 377 12.10 19.99 -37.16
CA GLU A 377 13.55 19.97 -37.40
C GLU A 377 14.39 20.49 -36.23
N GLU A 378 13.81 20.77 -35.06
CA GLU A 378 14.51 21.35 -33.91
C GLU A 378 14.01 20.79 -32.58
N ILE A 379 14.94 20.49 -31.68
CA ILE A 379 14.67 20.18 -30.29
C ILE A 379 15.10 21.36 -29.42
N VAL A 380 14.23 21.79 -28.54
CA VAL A 380 14.53 22.77 -27.50
C VAL A 380 14.49 22.09 -26.15
N THR A 381 15.62 22.09 -25.46
CA THR A 381 15.73 21.54 -24.10
C THR A 381 16.07 22.63 -23.10
N SER A 382 15.56 22.53 -21.89
CA SER A 382 15.95 23.39 -20.79
C SER A 382 16.62 22.56 -19.69
N GLY A 383 17.72 23.07 -19.14
CA GLY A 383 18.51 22.37 -18.14
C GLY A 383 18.39 22.94 -16.72
N PHE A 384 18.97 22.21 -15.76
CA PHE A 384 19.16 22.70 -14.38
C PHE A 384 20.32 23.71 -14.26
N ASP A 385 21.06 23.90 -15.36
CA ASP A 385 22.20 24.82 -15.55
C ASP A 385 21.76 26.23 -15.99
N ASN A 386 20.47 26.55 -15.92
CA ASN A 386 19.85 27.79 -16.40
C ASN A 386 19.96 28.01 -17.91
N LYS A 387 20.42 27.01 -18.66
CA LYS A 387 20.59 27.12 -20.11
C LYS A 387 19.41 26.52 -20.86
N ILE A 388 19.12 27.14 -21.99
CA ILE A 388 18.22 26.60 -23.01
C ILE A 388 19.06 26.25 -24.22
N TRP A 389 18.89 25.02 -24.66
CA TRP A 389 19.61 24.44 -25.77
C TRP A 389 18.66 24.26 -26.94
N ARG A 390 18.95 24.95 -28.04
CA ARG A 390 18.29 24.79 -29.33
C ARG A 390 19.16 23.93 -30.22
N ILE A 391 18.62 22.80 -30.69
CA ILE A 391 19.37 21.73 -31.33
C ILE A 391 18.67 21.33 -32.61
N THR A 392 19.31 21.57 -33.76
CA THR A 392 18.76 21.13 -35.06
C THR A 392 18.84 19.61 -35.18
N LEU A 393 17.80 18.99 -35.75
CA LEU A 393 17.74 17.55 -36.02
C LEU A 393 18.21 17.25 -37.45
N GLN A 394 19.36 16.59 -37.59
CA GLN A 394 19.85 16.08 -38.87
C GLN A 394 19.72 14.55 -38.91
N GLY A 395 18.55 14.07 -39.36
CA GLY A 395 18.27 12.62 -39.43
C GLY A 395 18.22 11.96 -38.04
N ASP A 396 19.25 11.18 -37.71
CA ASP A 396 19.43 10.49 -36.42
C ASP A 396 20.47 11.17 -35.51
N GLN A 397 21.02 12.32 -35.92
CA GLN A 397 22.02 13.06 -35.17
C GLN A 397 21.52 14.45 -34.77
N CYS A 398 22.02 14.93 -33.63
CA CYS A 398 21.90 16.34 -33.26
C CYS A 398 22.93 17.15 -34.03
N GLY A 399 22.47 18.19 -34.72
CA GLY A 399 23.31 19.18 -35.40
C GLY A 399 23.93 20.18 -34.42
N GLU A 400 24.16 21.40 -34.89
CA GLU A 400 24.68 22.46 -34.03
C GLU A 400 23.71 22.78 -32.89
N ALA A 401 24.27 22.98 -31.70
CA ALA A 401 23.53 23.26 -30.49
C ALA A 401 23.88 24.67 -30.01
N ASN A 402 22.91 25.56 -29.99
CA ASN A 402 23.07 26.91 -29.45
C ASN A 402 22.53 26.96 -28.03
N SER A 403 23.37 27.38 -27.08
CA SER A 403 22.97 27.56 -25.68
C SER A 403 22.71 29.01 -25.36
N ILE A 404 21.64 29.28 -24.62
CA ILE A 404 21.28 30.60 -24.12
C ILE A 404 21.16 30.48 -22.60
N ASP A 405 21.95 31.26 -21.86
CA ASP A 405 21.79 31.36 -20.41
C ASP A 405 20.71 32.40 -20.10
N ILE A 406 19.66 31.99 -19.39
CA ILE A 406 18.56 32.86 -18.99
C ILE A 406 18.68 33.36 -17.55
N GLY A 407 19.80 33.08 -16.88
CA GLY A 407 20.16 33.57 -15.54
C GLY A 407 19.42 32.90 -14.38
N ASN A 408 18.29 32.25 -14.63
CA ASN A 408 17.45 31.59 -13.62
C ASN A 408 17.01 30.20 -14.07
N GLN A 409 16.65 29.34 -13.12
CA GLN A 409 16.26 27.97 -13.46
C GLN A 409 14.88 27.94 -14.16
N PRO A 410 14.78 27.37 -15.37
CA PRO A 410 13.50 27.15 -16.06
C PRO A 410 12.55 26.29 -15.23
N LYS A 411 11.24 26.55 -15.28
CA LYS A 411 10.18 25.71 -14.68
C LYS A 411 9.39 24.94 -15.72
N ASP A 412 9.02 25.61 -16.80
CA ASP A 412 8.31 25.10 -17.96
C ASP A 412 8.85 25.80 -19.22
N LEU A 413 8.63 25.18 -20.38
CA LEU A 413 9.09 25.65 -21.68
C LEU A 413 7.96 25.44 -22.70
N SER A 414 7.54 26.51 -23.38
CA SER A 414 6.52 26.46 -24.42
C SER A 414 7.03 27.09 -25.71
N LEU A 415 6.79 26.41 -26.85
CA LEU A 415 7.20 26.87 -28.18
C LEU A 415 5.98 27.34 -28.98
N ALA A 416 6.11 28.45 -29.72
CA ALA A 416 5.12 28.89 -30.69
C ALA A 416 5.32 28.11 -32.01
N HIS A 417 4.47 27.12 -32.27
CA HIS A 417 4.72 26.14 -33.34
C HIS A 417 4.66 26.72 -34.77
N LEU A 418 3.90 27.80 -34.99
CA LEU A 418 3.85 28.52 -36.28
C LEU A 418 4.93 29.62 -36.38
N SER A 419 5.53 29.99 -35.25
CA SER A 419 6.61 30.99 -35.13
C SER A 419 7.74 30.40 -34.28
N PRO A 420 8.41 29.30 -34.72
CA PRO A 420 9.28 28.47 -33.86
C PRO A 420 10.48 29.22 -33.28
N ASP A 421 10.86 30.35 -33.88
CA ASP A 421 11.85 31.26 -33.32
C ASP A 421 11.45 31.76 -31.93
N LEU A 422 10.16 31.94 -31.65
CA LEU A 422 9.63 32.41 -30.38
C LEU A 422 9.45 31.25 -29.37
N ALA A 423 10.10 31.37 -28.22
CA ALA A 423 9.89 30.47 -27.08
C ALA A 423 9.63 31.26 -25.80
N LEU A 424 8.74 30.73 -24.97
CA LEU A 424 8.41 31.29 -23.66
C LEU A 424 8.88 30.33 -22.57
N VAL A 425 9.67 30.87 -21.64
CA VAL A 425 10.25 30.09 -20.54
C VAL A 425 9.83 30.71 -19.23
N THR A 426 9.27 29.91 -18.33
CA THR A 426 8.92 30.39 -17.00
C THR A 426 10.05 30.15 -16.01
N THR A 427 10.25 31.08 -15.09
CA THR A 427 11.17 30.96 -13.94
C THR A 427 10.36 31.01 -12.65
N ASP A 428 10.98 30.97 -11.47
CA ASP A 428 10.25 31.08 -10.19
C ASP A 428 9.50 32.42 -10.02
N SER A 429 9.99 33.50 -10.63
CA SER A 429 9.48 34.87 -10.42
C SER A 429 8.88 35.54 -11.66
N GLY A 430 8.89 34.88 -12.82
CA GLY A 430 8.40 35.50 -14.04
C GLY A 430 8.64 34.67 -15.29
N VAL A 431 8.83 35.37 -16.42
CA VAL A 431 8.95 34.77 -17.75
C VAL A 431 10.09 35.39 -18.55
N VAL A 432 10.73 34.57 -19.36
CA VAL A 432 11.77 34.94 -20.29
C VAL A 432 11.28 34.61 -21.69
N MET A 433 11.26 35.62 -22.57
CA MET A 433 10.93 35.47 -23.99
C MET A 433 12.20 35.37 -24.80
N LEU A 434 12.26 34.33 -25.63
CA LEU A 434 13.38 34.07 -26.54
C LEU A 434 12.91 34.20 -27.99
N CYS A 435 13.73 34.84 -28.83
CA CYS A 435 13.59 34.82 -30.28
C CYS A 435 14.90 34.33 -30.89
N GLY A 436 14.86 33.20 -31.59
CA GLY A 436 16.07 32.52 -32.03
C GLY A 436 16.98 32.16 -30.85
N SER A 437 18.25 32.56 -30.94
CA SER A 437 19.25 32.35 -29.88
C SER A 437 19.42 33.57 -28.95
N LYS A 438 18.43 34.47 -28.86
CA LYS A 438 18.53 35.71 -28.07
C LYS A 438 17.40 35.83 -27.06
N VAL A 439 17.75 36.31 -25.86
CA VAL A 439 16.77 36.79 -24.88
C VAL A 439 16.27 38.15 -25.36
N VAL A 440 14.98 38.22 -25.67
CA VAL A 440 14.33 39.46 -26.12
C VAL A 440 13.79 40.24 -24.92
N SER A 441 13.24 39.53 -23.94
CA SER A 441 12.65 40.16 -22.76
C SER A 441 12.72 39.24 -21.54
N THR A 442 12.92 39.82 -20.35
CA THR A 442 12.85 39.14 -19.05
C THR A 442 11.90 39.94 -18.16
N ILE A 443 10.75 39.36 -17.88
CA ILE A 443 9.63 40.04 -17.23
C ILE A 443 9.39 39.39 -15.88
N ASN A 444 9.49 40.18 -14.81
CA ASN A 444 9.12 39.75 -13.46
C ASN A 444 7.63 40.03 -13.26
N LEU A 445 6.87 38.98 -12.93
CA LEU A 445 5.40 39.05 -12.83
C LEU A 445 4.94 39.35 -11.39
N GLY A 446 5.84 39.36 -10.41
CA GLY A 446 5.52 39.68 -9.01
C GLY A 446 4.81 38.56 -8.24
N PHE A 447 4.63 37.39 -8.86
CA PHE A 447 4.08 36.18 -8.24
C PHE A 447 4.88 34.93 -8.63
N ALA A 448 4.68 33.84 -7.88
CA ALA A 448 5.39 32.58 -8.12
C ALA A 448 4.78 31.81 -9.29
N VAL A 449 5.55 31.65 -10.37
CA VAL A 449 5.10 31.01 -11.62
C VAL A 449 5.40 29.51 -11.60
N THR A 450 4.47 28.72 -12.15
CA THR A 450 4.51 27.25 -12.06
C THR A 450 4.37 26.51 -13.39
N ALA A 451 3.66 27.08 -14.37
CA ALA A 451 3.46 26.51 -15.70
C ALA A 451 3.18 27.62 -16.73
N SER A 452 3.36 27.32 -18.02
CA SER A 452 2.94 28.23 -19.09
C SER A 452 2.48 27.51 -20.36
N ALA A 453 1.75 28.25 -21.18
CA ALA A 453 1.46 27.89 -22.57
C ALA A 453 1.48 29.15 -23.44
N ILE A 454 1.98 29.01 -24.67
CA ILE A 454 1.91 30.05 -25.70
C ILE A 454 1.06 29.54 -26.87
N THR A 455 0.30 30.42 -27.52
CA THR A 455 -0.44 30.06 -28.73
C THR A 455 0.53 29.72 -29.87
N PRO A 456 0.12 28.88 -30.84
CA PRO A 456 0.98 28.50 -31.96
C PRO A 456 1.54 29.68 -32.76
N ASP A 457 0.77 30.76 -32.94
CA ASP A 457 1.16 31.99 -33.65
C ASP A 457 2.03 32.94 -32.80
N GLY A 458 2.08 32.76 -31.48
CA GLY A 458 2.84 33.58 -30.56
C GLY A 458 2.14 34.88 -30.11
N SER A 459 0.83 35.03 -30.38
CA SER A 459 0.08 36.25 -30.06
C SER A 459 -0.42 36.33 -28.61
N GLU A 460 -0.54 35.20 -27.91
CA GLU A 460 -1.09 35.12 -26.55
C GLU A 460 -0.37 34.07 -25.69
N ALA A 461 -0.23 34.35 -24.40
CA ALA A 461 0.34 33.42 -23.42
C ALA A 461 -0.53 33.30 -22.17
N ILE A 462 -0.60 32.09 -21.61
CA ILE A 462 -1.24 31.82 -20.32
C ILE A 462 -0.17 31.39 -19.34
N ILE A 463 -0.12 32.07 -18.19
CA ILE A 463 0.82 31.81 -17.11
C ILE A 463 0.05 31.29 -15.89
N GLY A 464 0.43 30.10 -15.42
CA GLY A 464 -0.13 29.48 -14.23
C GLY A 464 0.67 29.83 -12.98
N ALA A 465 -0.03 30.26 -11.94
CA ALA A 465 0.57 30.68 -10.67
C ALA A 465 0.44 29.61 -9.57
N GLN A 466 1.32 29.71 -8.58
CA GLN A 466 1.37 28.84 -7.40
C GLN A 466 0.09 28.92 -6.54
N ASP A 467 -0.66 30.01 -6.61
CA ASP A 467 -1.93 30.22 -5.91
C ASP A 467 -3.15 29.66 -6.66
N GLY A 468 -2.96 29.12 -7.87
CA GLY A 468 -4.01 28.54 -8.71
C GLY A 468 -4.60 29.49 -9.75
N LYS A 469 -4.10 30.72 -9.85
CA LYS A 469 -4.58 31.67 -10.88
C LYS A 469 -3.97 31.38 -12.25
N LEU A 470 -4.74 31.64 -13.30
CA LEU A 470 -4.29 31.63 -14.69
C LEU A 470 -4.33 33.07 -15.21
N HIS A 471 -3.17 33.62 -15.55
CA HIS A 471 -3.02 34.98 -16.08
C HIS A 471 -2.88 34.90 -17.60
N ILE A 472 -3.76 35.57 -18.33
CA ILE A 472 -3.76 35.63 -19.80
C ILE A 472 -3.11 36.93 -20.23
N TYR A 473 -2.11 36.83 -21.10
CA TYR A 473 -1.36 37.95 -21.64
C TYR A 473 -1.46 37.99 -23.15
N SER A 474 -1.62 39.20 -23.70
CA SER A 474 -1.33 39.48 -25.10
C SER A 474 0.17 39.70 -25.28
N ILE A 475 0.72 39.23 -26.41
CA ILE A 475 2.13 39.41 -26.78
C ILE A 475 2.20 40.41 -27.94
N THR A 476 2.84 41.55 -27.69
CA THR A 476 3.12 42.56 -28.72
C THR A 476 4.61 42.91 -28.71
N GLY A 477 5.33 42.44 -29.73
CA GLY A 477 6.78 42.61 -29.81
C GLY A 477 7.50 41.85 -28.68
N ASP A 478 8.13 42.58 -27.77
CA ASP A 478 8.90 42.09 -26.62
C ASP A 478 8.19 42.30 -25.27
N SER A 479 6.91 42.69 -25.31
CA SER A 479 6.11 43.03 -24.13
C SER A 479 4.94 42.07 -23.93
N LEU A 480 4.57 41.89 -22.65
CA LEU A 480 3.38 41.15 -22.22
C LEU A 480 2.41 42.14 -21.56
N THR A 481 1.17 42.16 -22.03
CA THR A 481 0.09 42.96 -21.42
C THR A 481 -0.96 42.02 -20.85
N GLU A 482 -1.24 42.10 -19.54
CA GLU A 482 -2.24 41.24 -18.88
C GLU A 482 -3.65 41.64 -19.31
N GLU A 483 -4.38 40.70 -19.92
CA GLU A 483 -5.72 40.91 -20.45
C GLU A 483 -6.79 40.38 -19.47
N ALA A 484 -6.52 39.25 -18.81
CA ALA A 484 -7.48 38.62 -17.92
C ALA A 484 -6.81 37.71 -16.87
N VAL A 485 -7.52 37.47 -15.77
CA VAL A 485 -7.13 36.53 -14.71
C VAL A 485 -8.29 35.58 -14.42
N LEU A 486 -8.05 34.28 -14.54
CA LEU A 486 -9.04 33.24 -14.26
C LEU A 486 -8.75 32.57 -12.91
N GLU A 487 -9.75 32.55 -12.04
CA GLU A 487 -9.64 32.07 -10.66
C GLU A 487 -10.60 30.89 -10.42
N LYS A 488 -10.17 29.67 -10.78
CA LYS A 488 -10.95 28.44 -10.51
C LYS A 488 -10.17 27.32 -9.85
N HIS A 489 -8.88 27.17 -10.15
CA HIS A 489 -8.09 26.11 -9.53
C HIS A 489 -7.92 26.37 -8.03
N ARG A 490 -7.88 25.29 -7.25
CA ARG A 490 -7.74 25.35 -5.78
C ARG A 490 -6.32 25.03 -5.31
N GLY A 491 -5.46 24.60 -6.22
CA GLY A 491 -4.05 24.38 -5.97
C GLY A 491 -3.20 25.01 -7.06
N ALA A 492 -1.89 25.01 -6.85
CA ALA A 492 -0.91 25.49 -7.82
C ALA A 492 -1.15 24.86 -9.20
N VAL A 493 -1.15 25.69 -10.23
CA VAL A 493 -1.25 25.20 -11.61
C VAL A 493 0.01 24.39 -11.93
N THR A 494 -0.13 23.32 -12.70
CA THR A 494 0.96 22.37 -12.94
C THR A 494 1.25 22.15 -14.41
N VAL A 495 0.25 22.30 -15.26
CA VAL A 495 0.37 22.15 -16.71
C VAL A 495 -0.75 22.91 -17.39
N ILE A 496 -0.45 23.51 -18.55
CA ILE A 496 -1.39 24.23 -19.40
C ILE A 496 -1.07 23.87 -20.85
N ARG A 497 -2.09 23.56 -21.69
CA ARG A 497 -1.90 23.37 -23.14
C ARG A 497 -3.13 23.86 -23.92
N TYR A 498 -2.89 24.53 -25.04
CA TYR A 498 -3.92 24.88 -26.01
C TYR A 498 -4.39 23.67 -26.81
N SER A 499 -5.64 23.68 -27.26
CA SER A 499 -6.10 22.78 -28.32
C SER A 499 -5.36 23.10 -29.63
N PRO A 500 -5.14 22.11 -30.52
CA PRO A 500 -4.52 22.34 -31.82
C PRO A 500 -5.13 23.47 -32.65
N ASP A 501 -6.45 23.66 -32.60
CA ASP A 501 -7.16 24.75 -33.29
C ASP A 501 -7.20 26.07 -32.50
N VAL A 502 -6.63 26.11 -31.30
CA VAL A 502 -6.58 27.27 -30.40
C VAL A 502 -7.96 27.78 -29.96
N SER A 503 -9.04 27.04 -30.24
CA SER A 503 -10.39 27.39 -29.77
C SER A 503 -10.56 27.22 -28.26
N MET A 504 -9.72 26.37 -27.66
CA MET A 504 -9.78 26.00 -26.25
C MET A 504 -8.37 25.90 -25.65
N PHE A 505 -8.32 25.87 -24.32
CA PHE A 505 -7.14 25.41 -23.60
C PHE A 505 -7.54 24.59 -22.38
N ALA A 506 -6.63 23.76 -21.90
CA ALA A 506 -6.84 22.98 -20.70
C ALA A 506 -5.71 23.19 -19.70
N SER A 507 -6.07 23.20 -18.43
CA SER A 507 -5.17 23.40 -17.31
C SER A 507 -5.37 22.30 -16.26
N GLY A 508 -4.29 21.90 -15.60
CA GLY A 508 -4.29 20.94 -14.50
C GLY A 508 -3.58 21.47 -13.27
N ASP A 509 -4.02 21.09 -12.07
CA ASP A 509 -3.43 21.57 -10.81
C ASP A 509 -2.87 20.48 -9.88
N ALA A 510 -2.17 20.95 -8.85
CA ALA A 510 -1.60 20.12 -7.79
C ALA A 510 -2.66 19.50 -6.86
N ASN A 511 -3.90 20.01 -6.89
CA ASN A 511 -5.04 19.54 -6.12
C ASN A 511 -5.98 18.60 -6.91
N ARG A 512 -5.46 18.04 -8.02
CA ARG A 512 -6.06 16.94 -8.82
C ARG A 512 -7.15 17.38 -9.79
N GLU A 513 -7.33 18.68 -9.99
CA GLU A 513 -8.36 19.23 -10.86
C GLU A 513 -7.79 19.55 -12.24
N ALA A 514 -8.45 19.06 -13.28
CA ALA A 514 -8.30 19.59 -14.63
C ALA A 514 -9.55 20.38 -15.04
N ILE A 515 -9.36 21.38 -15.90
CA ILE A 515 -10.42 22.23 -16.43
C ILE A 515 -10.14 22.47 -17.90
N VAL A 516 -11.18 22.41 -18.75
CA VAL A 516 -11.12 22.87 -20.13
C VAL A 516 -11.89 24.17 -20.25
N TRP A 517 -11.28 25.14 -20.91
CA TRP A 517 -11.75 26.50 -21.08
C TRP A 517 -12.01 26.79 -22.55
N ASP A 518 -13.06 27.53 -22.83
CA ASP A 518 -13.24 28.19 -24.12
C ASP A 518 -12.34 29.42 -24.15
N ARG A 519 -11.55 29.59 -25.22
CA ARG A 519 -10.60 30.69 -25.29
C ARG A 519 -11.30 32.04 -25.49
N ALA A 520 -12.33 32.08 -26.33
CA ALA A 520 -12.97 33.34 -26.73
C ALA A 520 -13.88 33.90 -25.62
N SER A 521 -14.67 33.05 -24.98
CA SER A 521 -15.54 33.47 -23.88
C SER A 521 -14.84 33.47 -22.51
N GLN A 522 -13.69 32.79 -22.40
CA GLN A 522 -12.98 32.54 -21.13
C GLN A 522 -13.83 31.75 -20.12
N GLU A 523 -14.91 31.11 -20.56
CA GLU A 523 -15.77 30.28 -19.72
C GLU A 523 -15.29 28.82 -19.68
N VAL A 524 -15.72 28.10 -18.64
CA VAL A 524 -15.39 26.67 -18.48
C VAL A 524 -16.25 25.83 -19.43
N LYS A 525 -15.62 25.15 -20.38
CA LYS A 525 -16.27 24.25 -21.33
C LYS A 525 -16.47 22.84 -20.77
N LEU A 526 -15.46 22.29 -20.09
CA LEU A 526 -15.56 21.01 -19.38
C LEU A 526 -15.10 21.19 -17.93
N LYS A 527 -16.04 20.97 -17.00
CA LYS A 527 -15.84 21.06 -15.55
C LYS A 527 -15.80 19.69 -14.90
N ASN A 528 -15.42 19.66 -13.61
CA ASN A 528 -15.44 18.48 -12.75
C ASN A 528 -14.53 17.33 -13.22
N MET A 529 -13.39 17.62 -13.83
CA MET A 529 -12.36 16.61 -14.15
C MET A 529 -11.50 16.31 -12.90
N LEU A 530 -12.16 15.88 -11.81
CA LEU A 530 -11.60 15.62 -10.47
C LEU A 530 -11.44 14.12 -10.20
N TYR A 531 -10.99 13.35 -11.19
CA TYR A 531 -10.93 11.89 -11.10
C TYR A 531 -9.53 11.34 -10.77
N HIS A 532 -8.52 12.19 -10.75
CA HIS A 532 -7.20 11.82 -10.23
C HIS A 532 -7.18 11.82 -8.71
N SER A 533 -6.40 10.93 -8.10
CA SER A 533 -6.19 10.89 -6.64
C SER A 533 -4.94 11.63 -6.17
N ALA A 534 -4.10 12.09 -7.10
CA ALA A 534 -2.88 12.86 -6.84
C ALA A 534 -2.64 13.95 -7.90
N ARG A 535 -1.64 14.81 -7.67
CA ARG A 535 -1.26 15.93 -8.54
C ARG A 535 -1.18 15.53 -10.02
N ILE A 536 -1.75 16.37 -10.89
CA ILE A 536 -1.61 16.25 -12.34
C ILE A 536 -0.21 16.76 -12.73
N ASN A 537 0.48 16.04 -13.62
CA ASN A 537 1.83 16.38 -14.07
C ASN A 537 1.87 16.79 -15.54
N CYS A 538 1.03 16.17 -16.38
CA CYS A 538 1.07 16.36 -17.82
C CYS A 538 -0.33 16.30 -18.43
N LEU A 539 -0.48 16.95 -19.58
CA LEU A 539 -1.73 17.07 -20.32
C LEU A 539 -1.43 17.07 -21.82
N ALA A 540 -2.31 16.47 -22.62
CA ALA A 540 -2.22 16.49 -24.08
C ALA A 540 -3.61 16.54 -24.72
N TRP A 541 -3.69 17.16 -25.91
CA TRP A 541 -4.89 17.24 -26.73
C TRP A 541 -4.83 16.27 -27.90
N SER A 542 -5.99 15.74 -28.31
CA SER A 542 -6.08 14.99 -29.56
C SER A 542 -5.93 15.93 -30.76
N PRO A 543 -5.35 15.47 -31.88
CA PRO A 543 -5.17 16.30 -33.09
C PRO A 543 -6.47 16.94 -33.60
N ASN A 544 -7.61 16.26 -33.46
CA ASN A 544 -8.92 16.78 -33.87
C ASN A 544 -9.66 17.62 -32.81
N ASN A 545 -9.02 17.99 -31.69
CA ASN A 545 -9.58 18.78 -30.59
C ASN A 545 -10.73 18.11 -29.79
N SER A 546 -11.13 16.88 -30.13
CA SER A 546 -12.28 16.21 -29.50
C SER A 546 -12.00 15.61 -28.12
N MET A 547 -10.72 15.41 -27.78
CA MET A 547 -10.29 14.75 -26.55
C MET A 547 -9.13 15.47 -25.86
N VAL A 548 -9.13 15.40 -24.53
CA VAL A 548 -8.01 15.83 -23.68
C VAL A 548 -7.61 14.69 -22.75
N ALA A 549 -6.32 14.41 -22.64
CA ALA A 549 -5.77 13.39 -21.76
C ALA A 549 -4.94 14.04 -20.64
N THR A 550 -5.03 13.51 -19.43
CA THR A 550 -4.29 13.96 -18.24
C THR A 550 -3.52 12.81 -17.60
N GLY A 551 -2.28 13.06 -17.19
CA GLY A 551 -1.42 12.11 -16.48
C GLY A 551 -1.03 12.61 -15.09
N SER A 552 -1.02 11.71 -14.10
CA SER A 552 -0.84 12.06 -12.68
C SER A 552 0.16 11.17 -11.95
N LEU A 553 0.59 11.64 -10.77
CA LEU A 553 1.35 10.87 -9.78
C LEU A 553 0.56 9.68 -9.21
N ASP A 554 -0.75 9.62 -9.42
CA ASP A 554 -1.57 8.47 -9.04
C ASP A 554 -1.41 7.25 -9.96
N THR A 555 -0.42 7.29 -10.87
CA THR A 555 -0.10 6.26 -11.86
C THR A 555 -1.10 6.12 -13.01
N CYS A 556 -2.12 6.97 -13.08
CA CYS A 556 -3.18 6.87 -14.08
C CYS A 556 -3.01 7.88 -15.22
N VAL A 557 -3.51 7.48 -16.40
CA VAL A 557 -3.87 8.39 -17.50
C VAL A 557 -5.39 8.42 -17.60
N ILE A 558 -5.98 9.61 -17.72
CA ILE A 558 -7.42 9.77 -17.92
C ILE A 558 -7.68 10.56 -19.20
N VAL A 559 -8.53 10.03 -20.06
CA VAL A 559 -8.92 10.67 -21.33
C VAL A 559 -10.38 11.11 -21.25
N TYR A 560 -10.63 12.37 -21.58
CA TYR A 560 -11.94 13.00 -21.57
C TYR A 560 -12.33 13.40 -22.99
N GLU A 561 -13.57 13.16 -23.37
CA GLU A 561 -14.16 13.68 -24.60
C GLU A 561 -14.85 15.01 -24.28
N ILE A 562 -14.57 16.06 -25.05
CA ILE A 562 -15.00 17.44 -24.74
C ILE A 562 -16.53 17.58 -24.75
N ASP A 563 -17.21 16.92 -25.69
CA ASP A 563 -18.67 17.00 -25.85
C ASP A 563 -19.43 16.03 -24.92
N LYS A 564 -18.73 15.36 -24.02
CA LYS A 564 -19.33 14.42 -23.05
C LYS A 564 -19.10 14.91 -21.62
N PRO A 565 -20.00 14.56 -20.68
CA PRO A 565 -19.74 14.86 -19.27
C PRO A 565 -18.47 14.15 -18.82
N ALA A 566 -17.68 14.81 -17.97
CA ALA A 566 -16.40 14.29 -17.48
C ALA A 566 -16.51 12.89 -16.83
N SER A 567 -17.70 12.50 -16.33
CA SER A 567 -17.98 11.15 -15.83
C SER A 567 -17.83 10.03 -16.87
N SER A 568 -17.97 10.36 -18.16
CA SER A 568 -17.80 9.42 -19.29
C SER A 568 -16.33 9.15 -19.66
N ARG A 569 -15.37 9.65 -18.86
CA ARG A 569 -13.94 9.49 -19.12
C ARG A 569 -13.51 8.04 -19.32
N MET A 570 -12.43 7.86 -20.07
CA MET A 570 -11.68 6.61 -20.14
C MET A 570 -10.49 6.67 -19.19
N THR A 571 -10.41 5.72 -18.25
CA THR A 571 -9.31 5.67 -17.27
C THR A 571 -8.38 4.50 -17.57
N ILE A 572 -7.09 4.81 -17.74
CA ILE A 572 -5.99 3.85 -17.83
C ILE A 572 -5.32 3.81 -16.46
N LYS A 573 -5.60 2.76 -15.68
CA LYS A 573 -5.04 2.58 -14.34
C LYS A 573 -3.65 1.94 -14.43
N GLY A 574 -2.72 2.38 -13.59
CA GLY A 574 -1.38 1.80 -13.52
C GLY A 574 -0.58 1.95 -14.81
N ALA A 575 -0.78 3.06 -15.54
CA ALA A 575 -0.10 3.34 -16.79
C ALA A 575 1.43 3.40 -16.62
N HIS A 576 1.92 4.00 -15.54
CA HIS A 576 3.33 4.02 -15.15
C HIS A 576 3.46 3.97 -13.62
N LEU A 577 4.21 2.99 -13.11
CA LEU A 577 4.47 2.86 -11.68
C LEU A 577 5.29 4.06 -11.19
N GLY A 578 4.84 4.71 -10.11
CA GLY A 578 5.49 5.90 -9.54
C GLY A 578 4.94 7.24 -10.07
N GLY A 579 4.33 7.24 -11.25
CA GLY A 579 3.63 8.39 -11.81
C GLY A 579 3.85 8.57 -13.30
N VAL A 580 2.91 9.27 -13.94
CA VAL A 580 2.98 9.65 -15.35
C VAL A 580 3.57 11.07 -15.46
N TYR A 581 4.55 11.25 -16.35
CA TYR A 581 5.29 12.50 -16.50
C TYR A 581 5.24 13.06 -17.93
N GLY A 582 5.14 12.21 -18.95
CA GLY A 582 4.97 12.62 -20.34
C GLY A 582 3.69 12.04 -20.93
N LEU A 583 3.03 12.83 -21.79
CA LEU A 583 1.78 12.46 -22.44
C LEU A 583 1.65 13.18 -23.79
N ALA A 584 1.27 12.46 -24.83
CA ALA A 584 0.96 13.03 -26.15
C ALA A 584 -0.01 12.12 -26.92
N PHE A 585 -0.71 12.67 -27.91
CA PHE A 585 -1.45 11.87 -28.90
C PHE A 585 -0.55 11.65 -30.14
N THR A 586 -0.56 10.44 -30.68
CA THR A 586 0.07 10.14 -31.99
C THR A 586 -0.92 10.31 -33.14
N ASP A 587 -2.18 10.01 -32.86
CA ASP A 587 -3.35 10.23 -33.69
C ASP A 587 -4.59 10.30 -32.77
N ASP A 588 -5.79 10.46 -33.33
CA ASP A 588 -7.05 10.58 -32.57
C ASP A 588 -7.47 9.30 -31.82
N HIS A 589 -6.75 8.20 -32.00
CA HIS A 589 -7.04 6.89 -31.42
C HIS A 589 -5.89 6.33 -30.59
N ASN A 590 -4.74 6.99 -30.52
CA ASN A 590 -3.56 6.48 -29.82
C ASN A 590 -2.91 7.55 -28.95
N VAL A 591 -2.85 7.26 -27.65
CA VAL A 591 -2.18 8.08 -26.63
C VAL A 591 -0.86 7.43 -26.25
N VAL A 592 0.21 8.20 -26.20
CA VAL A 592 1.52 7.77 -25.74
C VAL A 592 1.81 8.38 -24.38
N SER A 593 2.27 7.57 -23.43
CA SER A 593 2.65 8.01 -22.10
C SER A 593 4.07 7.59 -21.73
N SER A 594 4.73 8.38 -20.87
CA SER A 594 6.00 8.05 -20.23
C SER A 594 5.94 8.35 -18.73
N GLY A 595 6.79 7.67 -17.95
CA GLY A 595 6.75 7.85 -16.49
C GLY A 595 7.99 7.41 -15.72
N GLU A 596 7.82 7.32 -14.40
CA GLU A 596 8.90 7.02 -13.45
C GLU A 596 9.49 5.61 -13.63
N ASP A 597 8.74 4.66 -14.15
CA ASP A 597 9.22 3.32 -14.50
C ASP A 597 10.14 3.26 -15.73
N ALA A 598 10.54 4.43 -16.27
CA ALA A 598 11.43 4.60 -17.41
C ALA A 598 10.91 3.97 -18.72
N CYS A 599 9.65 3.56 -18.76
CA CYS A 599 9.01 2.99 -19.93
C CYS A 599 8.26 4.06 -20.73
N VAL A 600 8.01 3.77 -22.00
CA VAL A 600 7.07 4.51 -22.85
C VAL A 600 6.03 3.53 -23.37
N ARG A 601 4.74 3.91 -23.34
CA ARG A 601 3.63 3.02 -23.72
C ARG A 601 2.69 3.71 -24.69
N VAL A 602 2.19 2.94 -25.65
CA VAL A 602 1.16 3.38 -26.60
C VAL A 602 -0.16 2.70 -26.24
N TRP A 603 -1.20 3.50 -26.04
CA TRP A 603 -2.53 3.07 -25.64
C TRP A 603 -3.52 3.36 -26.76
N ARG A 604 -4.21 2.32 -27.23
CA ARG A 604 -5.25 2.45 -28.24
C ARG A 604 -6.58 2.75 -27.58
N LEU A 605 -7.19 3.86 -27.96
CA LEU A 605 -8.52 4.31 -27.59
C LEU A 605 -9.54 3.70 -28.55
N THR A 606 -10.27 2.67 -28.12
CA THR A 606 -11.35 2.09 -28.95
C THR A 606 -12.61 2.96 -28.88
N PRO A 607 -13.14 3.45 -30.00
CA PRO A 607 -14.44 4.12 -30.02
C PRO A 607 -15.55 3.14 -29.60
N HIS A 608 -16.54 3.63 -28.85
CA HIS A 608 -17.76 2.87 -28.57
C HIS A 608 -18.53 2.62 -29.88
N ARG A 609 -18.25 1.51 -30.57
CA ARG A 609 -19.18 0.97 -31.56
C ARG A 609 -20.44 0.55 -30.81
N ARG A 610 -21.55 1.28 -31.00
CA ARG A 610 -22.89 0.74 -30.77
C ARG A 610 -22.94 -0.62 -31.48
N ARG A 611 -23.00 -1.72 -30.70
CA ARG A 611 -23.30 -3.05 -31.24
C ARG A 611 -24.67 -2.95 -31.91
N LYS A 612 -24.70 -2.73 -33.23
CA LYS A 612 -25.81 -3.22 -34.06
C LYS A 612 -25.81 -4.73 -33.81
N LYS A 613 -26.87 -5.25 -33.18
CA LYS A 613 -27.13 -6.69 -33.08
C LYS A 613 -27.13 -7.25 -34.51
N LYS A 614 -25.99 -7.77 -34.96
CA LYS A 614 -25.97 -8.77 -36.02
C LYS A 614 -26.51 -10.05 -35.40
N LYS A 615 -27.70 -10.47 -35.84
CA LYS A 615 -28.13 -11.87 -35.73
C LYS A 615 -27.17 -12.68 -36.58
N GLU A 616 -26.16 -13.26 -35.96
CA GLU A 616 -25.43 -14.39 -36.52
C GLU A 616 -25.98 -15.65 -35.87
N THR A 617 -26.76 -16.38 -36.65
CA THR A 617 -27.18 -17.76 -36.42
C THR A 617 -25.94 -18.65 -36.38
N TYR A 618 -25.67 -19.22 -35.20
CA TYR A 618 -24.88 -20.45 -35.08
C TYR A 618 -25.75 -21.51 -34.43
N THR A 619 -26.12 -22.48 -35.26
CA THR A 619 -26.53 -23.83 -34.88
C THR A 619 -25.47 -24.44 -33.97
N ASN A 620 -25.85 -24.77 -32.73
CA ASN A 620 -25.25 -25.87 -32.01
C ASN A 620 -26.28 -26.49 -31.08
N SER A 621 -26.44 -27.79 -31.29
CA SER A 621 -27.37 -28.71 -30.68
C SER A 621 -27.13 -28.80 -29.17
N CYS A 622 -28.10 -28.35 -28.39
CA CYS A 622 -28.30 -28.82 -27.02
C CYS A 622 -29.81 -28.99 -26.84
N VAL A 623 -30.24 -30.25 -26.85
CA VAL A 623 -31.60 -30.67 -26.53
C VAL A 623 -31.83 -30.34 -25.07
N VAL A 624 -32.62 -29.31 -24.81
CA VAL A 624 -33.33 -29.15 -23.53
C VAL A 624 -34.81 -29.06 -23.88
N LEU A 625 -35.48 -30.19 -23.70
CA LEU A 625 -36.93 -30.31 -23.71
C LEU A 625 -37.48 -29.39 -22.61
N ILE A 626 -38.20 -28.33 -22.98
CA ILE A 626 -39.15 -27.68 -22.09
C ILE A 626 -40.49 -27.71 -22.80
N VAL A 627 -41.31 -28.65 -22.35
CA VAL A 627 -42.72 -28.78 -22.67
C VAL A 627 -43.47 -27.73 -21.87
N PHE A 628 -44.13 -26.79 -22.53
CA PHE A 628 -45.23 -26.04 -21.94
C PHE A 628 -46.53 -26.67 -22.45
N ILE A 629 -47.20 -27.42 -21.58
CA ILE A 629 -48.61 -27.74 -21.70
C ILE A 629 -49.36 -26.53 -21.14
N ASN A 630 -50.29 -25.99 -21.92
CA ASN A 630 -51.46 -25.33 -21.39
C ASN A 630 -52.68 -25.87 -22.14
N ASP A 631 -53.74 -26.09 -21.37
CA ASP A 631 -55.03 -26.57 -21.85
C ASP A 631 -55.57 -25.66 -22.97
N ASP A 632 -56.14 -26.29 -23.99
CA ASP A 632 -56.81 -25.68 -25.17
C ASP A 632 -55.95 -25.33 -26.40
N GLY A 633 -54.93 -26.14 -26.68
CA GLY A 633 -54.28 -26.35 -27.98
C GLY A 633 -54.70 -25.46 -29.17
N ALA A 634 -54.00 -24.34 -29.35
CA ALA A 634 -53.85 -23.66 -30.65
C ALA A 634 -52.63 -22.72 -30.65
N CYS A 635 -51.74 -22.90 -31.62
CA CYS A 635 -50.70 -21.94 -32.00
C CYS A 635 -51.34 -20.86 -32.89
N ILE A 636 -51.19 -19.57 -32.55
CA ILE A 636 -51.48 -18.45 -33.46
C ILE A 636 -50.29 -17.49 -33.47
N GLU A 637 -49.78 -17.25 -34.68
CA GLU A 637 -48.69 -16.34 -35.00
C GLU A 637 -49.25 -15.18 -35.85
N ILE A 638 -49.21 -13.94 -35.35
CA ILE A 638 -49.42 -12.67 -36.10
C ILE A 638 -48.63 -11.60 -35.32
N GLY A 639 -47.77 -10.72 -35.86
CA GLY A 639 -47.83 -9.93 -37.09
C GLY A 639 -47.99 -8.45 -36.69
N THR A 640 -47.13 -7.58 -37.23
CA THR A 640 -46.81 -6.21 -36.77
C THR A 640 -47.87 -5.11 -36.98
N LYS A 641 -47.76 -4.06 -36.12
CA LYS A 641 -47.96 -2.60 -36.34
C LYS A 641 -49.37 -1.94 -36.25
N GLU A 642 -49.39 -0.94 -35.34
CA GLU A 642 -49.98 0.42 -35.41
C GLU A 642 -51.39 0.74 -34.87
N ALA A 643 -51.42 1.91 -34.17
CA ALA A 643 -52.49 2.87 -33.90
C ALA A 643 -53.58 2.54 -32.84
N ILE A 644 -53.57 3.15 -31.65
CA ILE A 644 -54.00 4.53 -31.28
C ILE A 644 -55.52 4.62 -31.03
N VAL A 645 -55.84 5.23 -29.89
CA VAL A 645 -57.13 5.77 -29.40
C VAL A 645 -57.98 4.86 -28.50
N TRP A 646 -57.82 5.05 -27.20
CA TRP A 646 -59.00 5.39 -26.40
C TRP A 646 -58.79 6.75 -25.74
N LEU A 647 -59.75 7.61 -26.04
CA LEU A 647 -59.84 9.03 -25.78
C LEU A 647 -60.22 9.27 -24.30
N VAL A 648 -59.61 10.30 -23.72
CA VAL A 648 -60.31 11.37 -22.98
C VAL A 648 -61.04 11.01 -21.68
N THR A 649 -60.48 11.52 -20.59
CA THR A 649 -61.22 12.45 -19.71
C THR A 649 -60.31 13.58 -19.19
N LYS A 650 -60.69 14.82 -19.55
CA LYS A 650 -60.50 16.13 -18.84
C LYS A 650 -59.06 16.67 -18.69
N ARG A 651 -58.58 17.71 -19.42
CA ARG A 651 -58.90 19.17 -19.37
C ARG A 651 -59.11 19.67 -17.93
N MET A 652 -58.46 20.69 -17.35
CA MET A 652 -58.04 22.01 -17.85
C MET A 652 -57.35 22.80 -16.69
N PHE A 653 -56.45 23.74 -17.03
CA PHE A 653 -56.07 24.99 -16.31
C PHE A 653 -55.35 24.97 -14.94
N LYS A 654 -54.13 25.55 -14.91
CA LYS A 654 -53.76 26.64 -13.98
C LYS A 654 -52.43 27.33 -14.37
N TRP A 655 -52.52 28.60 -14.76
CA TRP A 655 -51.54 29.64 -14.40
C TRP A 655 -51.80 30.04 -12.92
N LEU A 656 -50.81 30.65 -12.28
CA LEU A 656 -50.67 30.94 -10.83
C LEU A 656 -50.29 29.76 -9.91
N GLY A 657 -48.97 29.63 -9.72
CA GLY A 657 -48.31 28.86 -8.67
C GLY A 657 -46.84 29.28 -8.53
N VAL A 658 -46.55 30.58 -8.63
CA VAL A 658 -45.27 31.15 -8.16
C VAL A 658 -45.34 31.10 -6.62
N PHE A 659 -44.36 30.43 -5.99
CA PHE A 659 -44.30 30.05 -4.56
C PHE A 659 -45.09 28.79 -4.14
N LEU A 660 -44.74 27.62 -4.70
CA LEU A 660 -44.52 26.36 -3.96
C LEU A 660 -44.14 25.28 -5.00
N CYS A 661 -42.85 25.02 -5.17
CA CYS A 661 -42.24 23.78 -5.70
C CYS A 661 -40.75 24.05 -5.97
N ILE A 662 -40.01 24.35 -4.90
CA ILE A 662 -38.60 23.98 -4.80
C ILE A 662 -38.62 22.58 -4.20
N ALA A 663 -38.83 21.58 -5.04
CA ALA A 663 -38.59 20.16 -4.80
C ALA A 663 -38.80 19.46 -6.14
N GLU A 664 -37.93 18.49 -6.47
CA GLU A 664 -37.99 17.61 -7.65
C GLU A 664 -37.37 18.15 -8.95
N ALA A 665 -36.03 18.16 -8.98
CA ALA A 665 -35.24 17.77 -10.16
C ALA A 665 -33.78 17.49 -9.78
N THR A 666 -33.55 16.55 -8.86
CA THR A 666 -32.26 15.84 -8.70
C THR A 666 -32.55 14.42 -8.24
N GLU A 667 -33.02 13.56 -9.15
CA GLU A 667 -33.00 12.12 -8.90
C GLU A 667 -31.69 11.56 -9.48
N PHE A 668 -30.65 11.62 -8.64
CA PHE A 668 -29.65 10.56 -8.63
C PHE A 668 -30.39 9.25 -8.32
N ASP A 669 -29.94 8.15 -8.90
CA ASP A 669 -30.49 6.83 -8.59
C ASP A 669 -30.23 6.49 -7.10
N GLU A 670 -31.15 6.90 -6.24
CA GLU A 670 -31.23 6.61 -4.81
C GLU A 670 -31.95 5.28 -4.53
N THR A 671 -32.18 4.44 -5.56
CA THR A 671 -33.02 3.23 -5.44
C THR A 671 -32.28 1.90 -5.55
N ALA A 672 -30.96 1.89 -5.77
CA ALA A 672 -30.19 0.67 -5.61
C ALA A 672 -30.03 0.36 -4.11
N GLU A 673 -30.91 -0.48 -3.57
CA GLU A 673 -30.73 -1.02 -2.23
C GLU A 673 -29.33 -1.66 -2.12
N PRO A 674 -28.49 -1.29 -1.13
CA PRO A 674 -27.13 -1.80 -0.99
C PRO A 674 -27.06 -3.33 -0.83
N GLU A 675 -28.20 -4.01 -0.60
CA GLU A 675 -28.32 -5.46 -0.62
C GLU A 675 -28.03 -6.10 -1.98
N THR A 676 -28.14 -5.35 -3.09
CA THR A 676 -27.97 -5.85 -4.46
C THR A 676 -26.60 -5.57 -5.07
N VAL A 677 -25.76 -4.79 -4.38
CA VAL A 677 -24.43 -4.41 -4.85
C VAL A 677 -23.40 -5.42 -4.37
N HIS A 678 -22.68 -6.07 -5.30
CA HIS A 678 -21.57 -6.94 -4.95
C HIS A 678 -20.37 -6.10 -4.48
N LEU A 679 -20.12 -6.07 -3.18
CA LEU A 679 -19.01 -5.33 -2.59
C LEU A 679 -17.74 -6.19 -2.62
N ASP A 680 -16.60 -5.58 -2.98
CA ASP A 680 -15.32 -6.28 -3.05
C ASP A 680 -14.80 -6.63 -1.64
N THR A 681 -14.81 -7.92 -1.29
CA THR A 681 -14.25 -8.42 -0.02
C THR A 681 -12.73 -8.53 -0.04
N GLY A 682 -12.07 -8.33 -1.19
CA GLY A 682 -10.62 -8.45 -1.33
C GLY A 682 -10.11 -9.88 -1.24
N GLY A 683 -10.91 -10.85 -1.64
CA GLY A 683 -10.59 -12.28 -1.50
C GLY A 683 -10.81 -12.84 -0.08
N LEU A 684 -11.24 -12.00 0.88
CA LEU A 684 -11.66 -12.48 2.20
C LEU A 684 -13.04 -13.13 2.11
N SER A 685 -13.20 -14.20 2.86
CA SER A 685 -14.46 -14.93 3.05
C SER A 685 -14.46 -15.54 4.44
N ARG A 686 -15.64 -15.90 4.94
CA ARG A 686 -15.77 -16.64 6.20
C ARG A 686 -14.92 -17.92 6.19
N GLU A 687 -14.90 -18.64 5.07
CA GLU A 687 -14.14 -19.89 4.90
C GLU A 687 -12.62 -19.70 4.88
N ALA A 688 -12.14 -18.47 4.68
CA ALA A 688 -10.71 -18.19 4.78
C ALA A 688 -10.22 -18.37 6.22
N PHE A 689 -11.06 -18.13 7.23
CA PHE A 689 -10.68 -18.23 8.64
C PHE A 689 -10.83 -19.67 9.17
N PRO A 690 -10.12 -20.03 10.27
CA PRO A 690 -10.21 -21.36 10.85
C PRO A 690 -11.66 -21.79 11.13
N LYS A 691 -11.94 -23.08 11.01
CA LYS A 691 -13.27 -23.62 11.31
C LYS A 691 -13.68 -23.27 12.75
N GLY A 692 -14.86 -22.68 12.90
CA GLY A 692 -15.36 -22.22 14.21
C GLY A 692 -14.88 -20.82 14.62
N PHE A 693 -14.20 -20.08 13.73
CA PHE A 693 -13.87 -18.68 13.98
C PHE A 693 -15.13 -17.83 14.14
N VAL A 694 -15.18 -17.05 15.21
CA VAL A 694 -16.36 -16.27 15.61
C VAL A 694 -16.28 -14.86 15.05
N PHE A 695 -17.31 -14.42 14.33
CA PHE A 695 -17.46 -13.01 13.94
C PHE A 695 -18.57 -12.36 14.74
N GLY A 696 -18.29 -11.23 15.37
CA GLY A 696 -19.27 -10.49 16.15
C GLY A 696 -19.16 -8.98 16.01
N THR A 697 -20.04 -8.30 16.73
CA THR A 697 -20.00 -6.85 16.94
C THR A 697 -20.00 -6.55 18.42
N ALA A 698 -19.45 -5.40 18.81
CA ALA A 698 -19.34 -5.00 20.20
C ALA A 698 -19.99 -3.64 20.50
N THR A 699 -20.43 -3.47 21.75
CA THR A 699 -20.94 -2.21 22.34
C THR A 699 -20.55 -2.08 23.81
N SER A 700 -20.77 -0.89 24.37
CA SER A 700 -20.62 -0.59 25.80
C SER A 700 -21.94 -0.13 26.40
N ALA A 701 -22.30 -0.69 27.56
CA ALA A 701 -23.55 -0.40 28.28
C ALA A 701 -23.77 1.11 28.47
N TYR A 702 -22.75 1.82 28.95
CA TYR A 702 -22.86 3.27 29.19
C TYR A 702 -23.07 4.06 27.90
N GLN A 703 -22.54 3.58 26.77
CA GLN A 703 -22.60 4.27 25.48
C GLN A 703 -23.89 4.00 24.70
N VAL A 704 -24.60 2.89 24.98
CA VAL A 704 -25.77 2.48 24.17
C VAL A 704 -27.08 2.25 24.93
N GLU A 705 -27.07 1.92 26.22
CA GLU A 705 -28.29 1.51 26.91
C GLU A 705 -29.24 2.67 27.22
N GLY A 706 -28.71 3.80 27.68
CA GLY A 706 -29.51 4.90 28.21
C GLY A 706 -30.27 4.52 29.47
N MET A 707 -31.48 5.07 29.63
CA MET A 707 -32.35 4.84 30.79
C MET A 707 -31.61 5.04 32.11
N ALA A 708 -30.85 6.14 32.19
CA ALA A 708 -29.94 6.39 33.30
C ALA A 708 -30.64 6.71 34.63
N GLN A 709 -31.81 7.35 34.56
CA GLN A 709 -32.53 7.90 35.72
C GLN A 709 -33.83 7.14 36.07
N LYS A 710 -34.17 6.09 35.30
CA LYS A 710 -35.41 5.31 35.45
C LYS A 710 -35.09 3.84 35.77
N ASP A 711 -36.10 3.09 36.21
CA ASP A 711 -35.98 1.67 36.55
C ASP A 711 -34.87 1.29 37.55
N GLY A 712 -34.52 2.24 38.43
CA GLY A 712 -33.71 1.98 39.61
C GLY A 712 -32.21 1.80 39.37
N ARG A 713 -31.67 2.13 38.18
CA ARG A 713 -30.20 2.22 37.97
C ARG A 713 -29.62 3.30 38.90
N GLY A 714 -28.54 2.99 39.60
CA GLY A 714 -27.75 3.98 40.34
C GLY A 714 -26.77 4.73 39.43
N PRO A 715 -26.34 5.94 39.81
CA PRO A 715 -25.34 6.69 39.03
C PRO A 715 -23.98 5.97 39.03
N SER A 716 -23.34 5.94 37.87
CA SER A 716 -21.93 5.62 37.70
C SER A 716 -21.07 6.88 37.83
N ILE A 717 -19.75 6.70 37.92
CA ILE A 717 -18.78 7.81 37.92
C ILE A 717 -18.90 8.68 36.67
N TRP A 718 -19.28 8.10 35.52
CA TRP A 718 -19.48 8.86 34.29
C TRP A 718 -20.71 9.76 34.35
N ASP A 719 -21.83 9.34 34.96
CA ASP A 719 -23.04 10.17 35.09
C ASP A 719 -22.77 11.45 35.90
N VAL A 720 -21.76 11.43 36.79
CA VAL A 720 -21.29 12.60 37.53
C VAL A 720 -20.28 13.39 36.71
N PHE A 721 -19.32 12.71 36.10
CA PHE A 721 -18.23 13.34 35.36
C PHE A 721 -18.69 14.16 34.15
N VAL A 722 -19.66 13.65 33.38
CA VAL A 722 -20.19 14.36 32.20
C VAL A 722 -20.95 15.65 32.54
N LYS A 723 -21.38 15.81 33.79
CA LYS A 723 -22.07 17.02 34.26
C LYS A 723 -21.12 18.17 34.59
N ILE A 724 -19.81 17.93 34.61
CA ILE A 724 -18.82 18.98 34.82
C ILE A 724 -18.77 19.84 33.54
N PRO A 725 -19.04 21.15 33.62
CA PRO A 725 -19.10 22.01 32.43
C PRO A 725 -17.82 21.95 31.59
N GLY A 726 -17.97 21.83 30.28
CA GLY A 726 -16.87 21.87 29.31
C GLY A 726 -16.05 20.58 29.17
N ILE A 727 -16.37 19.51 29.91
CA ILE A 727 -15.63 18.24 29.79
C ILE A 727 -16.06 17.44 28.56
N VAL A 728 -17.36 17.39 28.26
CA VAL A 728 -17.92 16.67 27.11
C VAL A 728 -18.31 17.64 26.00
N ALA A 729 -18.03 17.25 24.75
CA ALA A 729 -18.42 18.03 23.57
C ALA A 729 -19.93 18.36 23.59
N ASN A 730 -20.25 19.61 23.31
CA ASN A 730 -21.62 20.14 23.26
C ASN A 730 -22.44 19.92 24.55
N TYR A 731 -21.77 19.74 25.71
CA TYR A 731 -22.43 19.45 27.00
C TYR A 731 -23.36 18.23 26.96
N ALA A 732 -23.08 17.29 26.05
CA ALA A 732 -23.92 16.12 25.83
C ALA A 732 -23.90 15.17 27.05
N THR A 733 -25.03 14.49 27.28
CA THR A 733 -25.15 13.45 28.31
C THR A 733 -25.48 12.08 27.72
N ALA A 734 -25.23 11.04 28.50
CA ALA A 734 -25.57 9.66 28.19
C ALA A 734 -26.89 9.21 28.85
N ASP A 735 -27.80 10.16 29.17
CA ASP A 735 -29.06 9.81 29.85
C ASP A 735 -29.97 8.92 28.97
N ILE A 736 -29.99 9.20 27.65
CA ILE A 736 -30.77 8.47 26.63
C ILE A 736 -29.86 7.64 25.72
N THR A 737 -28.72 8.18 25.26
CA THR A 737 -27.83 7.53 24.27
C THR A 737 -28.56 7.13 22.99
N VAL A 738 -28.57 5.85 22.63
CA VAL A 738 -29.34 5.28 21.52
C VAL A 738 -30.47 4.37 21.99
N ASP A 739 -30.75 4.35 23.29
CA ASP A 739 -31.88 3.66 23.92
C ASP A 739 -31.98 2.16 23.59
N GLN A 740 -30.84 1.46 23.60
CA GLN A 740 -30.83 -0.01 23.44
C GLN A 740 -31.65 -0.70 24.54
N TYR A 741 -31.82 -0.08 25.71
CA TYR A 741 -32.62 -0.64 26.80
C TYR A 741 -34.04 -1.05 26.35
N HIS A 742 -34.66 -0.25 25.48
CA HIS A 742 -35.95 -0.57 24.88
C HIS A 742 -35.84 -1.21 23.49
N ARG A 743 -34.81 -0.83 22.72
CA ARG A 743 -34.68 -1.19 21.30
C ARG A 743 -33.78 -2.38 21.00
N TYR A 744 -33.33 -3.11 22.03
CA TYR A 744 -32.44 -4.26 21.87
C TYR A 744 -32.90 -5.29 20.83
N LYS A 745 -34.22 -5.49 20.64
CA LYS A 745 -34.73 -6.41 19.62
C LYS A 745 -34.35 -5.97 18.20
N GLU A 746 -34.54 -4.69 17.90
CA GLU A 746 -34.18 -4.09 16.60
C GLU A 746 -32.68 -4.25 16.34
N ASP A 747 -31.85 -3.94 17.33
CA ASP A 747 -30.39 -4.04 17.22
C ASP A 747 -29.93 -5.51 17.02
N VAL A 748 -30.55 -6.47 17.71
CA VAL A 748 -30.26 -7.91 17.56
C VAL A 748 -30.74 -8.45 16.22
N ASP A 749 -31.92 -8.04 15.75
CA ASP A 749 -32.43 -8.43 14.44
C ASP A 749 -31.53 -7.93 13.31
N ILE A 750 -30.94 -6.73 13.44
CA ILE A 750 -29.93 -6.24 12.50
C ILE A 750 -28.69 -7.15 12.50
N MET A 751 -28.14 -7.50 13.67
CA MET A 751 -26.98 -8.41 13.75
C MET A 751 -27.24 -9.76 13.06
N ALA A 752 -28.41 -10.35 13.30
CA ALA A 752 -28.81 -11.61 12.69
C ALA A 752 -28.92 -11.49 11.16
N LYS A 753 -29.53 -10.42 10.65
CA LYS A 753 -29.63 -10.14 9.20
C LYS A 753 -28.27 -9.93 8.52
N LEU A 754 -27.27 -9.48 9.27
CA LEU A 754 -25.90 -9.24 8.80
C LEU A 754 -24.99 -10.48 8.95
N ASN A 755 -25.52 -11.65 9.31
CA ASN A 755 -24.81 -12.92 9.44
C ASN A 755 -23.71 -12.95 10.54
N PHE A 756 -23.79 -12.08 11.54
CA PHE A 756 -22.88 -12.16 12.71
C PHE A 756 -23.24 -13.35 13.61
N ASP A 757 -22.23 -13.91 14.29
CA ASP A 757 -22.38 -15.08 15.17
C ASP A 757 -22.52 -14.70 16.64
N ALA A 758 -22.02 -13.52 17.03
CA ALA A 758 -21.86 -13.15 18.43
C ALA A 758 -22.07 -11.66 18.70
N TYR A 759 -22.57 -11.37 19.89
CA TYR A 759 -22.69 -10.00 20.41
C TYR A 759 -21.90 -9.88 21.70
N ARG A 760 -20.93 -8.94 21.69
CA ARG A 760 -20.21 -8.56 22.89
C ARG A 760 -20.82 -7.30 23.49
N PHE A 761 -21.36 -7.42 24.69
CA PHE A 761 -21.95 -6.30 25.44
C PHE A 761 -21.38 -6.27 26.85
N SER A 762 -21.48 -5.12 27.52
CA SER A 762 -21.16 -5.04 28.94
C SER A 762 -22.40 -5.04 29.83
N ILE A 763 -22.25 -5.53 31.05
CA ILE A 763 -23.29 -5.46 32.08
C ILE A 763 -22.93 -4.30 33.00
N SER A 764 -23.77 -3.27 33.03
CA SER A 764 -23.57 -2.11 33.90
C SER A 764 -23.75 -2.49 35.37
N TRP A 765 -22.66 -2.38 36.13
CA TRP A 765 -22.64 -2.70 37.56
C TRP A 765 -23.63 -1.82 38.33
N SER A 766 -23.70 -0.52 38.03
CA SER A 766 -24.62 0.40 38.72
C SER A 766 -26.09 0.14 38.39
N ARG A 767 -26.38 -0.59 37.28
CA ARG A 767 -27.73 -1.04 36.95
C ARG A 767 -28.14 -2.28 37.73
N ILE A 768 -27.20 -3.18 38.06
CA ILE A 768 -27.46 -4.37 38.87
C ILE A 768 -27.45 -4.05 40.36
N PHE A 769 -26.45 -3.30 40.83
CA PHE A 769 -26.31 -2.84 42.21
C PHE A 769 -26.24 -1.30 42.25
N PRO A 770 -27.37 -0.61 42.48
CA PRO A 770 -27.42 0.85 42.46
C PRO A 770 -26.50 1.54 43.49
N TYR A 771 -26.24 0.88 44.62
CA TYR A 771 -25.32 1.34 45.67
C TYR A 771 -23.93 0.67 45.56
N GLY A 772 -23.65 0.00 44.45
CA GLY A 772 -22.42 -0.78 44.19
C GLY A 772 -22.38 -2.14 44.87
N THR A 773 -23.01 -2.30 46.02
CA THR A 773 -23.17 -3.57 46.73
C THR A 773 -24.57 -3.69 47.36
N GLY A 774 -24.91 -4.87 47.89
CA GLY A 774 -26.12 -5.06 48.68
C GLY A 774 -27.39 -5.27 47.84
N LYS A 775 -28.32 -4.31 47.86
CA LYS A 775 -29.65 -4.49 47.26
C LYS A 775 -29.57 -4.58 45.73
N VAL A 776 -30.06 -5.69 45.19
CA VAL A 776 -30.16 -5.94 43.74
C VAL A 776 -31.31 -5.14 43.13
N ASN A 777 -31.07 -4.54 41.97
CA ASN A 777 -32.12 -4.01 41.11
C ASN A 777 -32.60 -5.08 40.11
N TRP A 778 -33.68 -5.76 40.47
CA TRP A 778 -34.25 -6.84 39.65
C TRP A 778 -34.79 -6.38 38.30
N LYS A 779 -35.13 -5.10 38.12
CA LYS A 779 -35.52 -4.56 36.80
C LYS A 779 -34.33 -4.52 35.85
N GLY A 780 -33.15 -4.13 36.36
CA GLY A 780 -31.89 -4.22 35.64
C GLY A 780 -31.56 -5.66 35.24
N VAL A 781 -31.70 -6.61 36.17
CA VAL A 781 -31.53 -8.04 35.90
C VAL A 781 -32.51 -8.53 34.81
N ALA A 782 -33.77 -8.10 34.87
CA ALA A 782 -34.79 -8.46 33.89
C ALA A 782 -34.44 -7.94 32.49
N TYR A 783 -33.83 -6.76 32.36
CA TYR A 783 -33.36 -6.25 31.08
C TYR A 783 -32.29 -7.15 30.46
N TYR A 784 -31.22 -7.49 31.19
CA TYR A 784 -30.18 -8.38 30.66
C TYR A 784 -30.71 -9.77 30.36
N ASN A 785 -31.65 -10.30 31.16
CA ASN A 785 -32.32 -11.56 30.83
C ASN A 785 -33.06 -11.49 29.49
N ARG A 786 -33.82 -10.40 29.23
CA ARG A 786 -34.49 -10.22 27.94
C ARG A 786 -33.51 -10.12 26.78
N LEU A 787 -32.44 -9.34 26.94
CA LEU A 787 -31.39 -9.22 25.92
C LEU A 787 -30.73 -10.58 25.62
N ILE A 788 -30.26 -11.28 26.66
CA ILE A 788 -29.59 -12.59 26.53
C ILE A 788 -30.52 -13.62 25.90
N ASN A 789 -31.78 -13.68 26.33
CA ASN A 789 -32.75 -14.61 25.77
C ASN A 789 -32.99 -14.34 24.29
N TYR A 790 -33.16 -13.07 23.91
CA TYR A 790 -33.41 -12.71 22.52
C TYR A 790 -32.19 -12.91 21.61
N LEU A 791 -30.97 -12.69 22.13
CA LEU A 791 -29.73 -13.04 21.43
C LEU A 791 -29.72 -14.54 21.07
N LEU A 792 -29.98 -15.40 22.06
CA LEU A 792 -30.01 -16.84 21.86
C LEU A 792 -31.15 -17.29 20.94
N GLU A 793 -32.33 -16.68 21.06
CA GLU A 793 -33.49 -16.91 20.17
C GLU A 793 -33.12 -16.65 18.70
N LYS A 794 -32.29 -15.63 18.45
CA LYS A 794 -31.81 -15.26 17.09
C LYS A 794 -30.51 -15.96 16.69
N GLY A 795 -30.02 -16.92 17.48
CA GLY A 795 -28.79 -17.65 17.20
C GLY A 795 -27.50 -16.84 17.38
N ILE A 796 -27.56 -15.72 18.09
CA ILE A 796 -26.41 -14.86 18.41
C ILE A 796 -25.83 -15.26 19.77
N THR A 797 -24.54 -15.58 19.81
CA THR A 797 -23.85 -16.01 21.02
C THR A 797 -23.51 -14.81 21.92
N PRO A 798 -23.90 -14.82 23.21
CA PRO A 798 -23.57 -13.73 24.13
C PRO A 798 -22.12 -13.80 24.63
N TYR A 799 -21.40 -12.68 24.53
CA TYR A 799 -20.09 -12.44 25.13
C TYR A 799 -20.20 -11.28 26.13
N ALA A 800 -20.22 -11.59 27.43
CA ALA A 800 -20.52 -10.60 28.45
C ALA A 800 -19.24 -10.04 29.09
N ASN A 801 -19.10 -8.72 29.06
CA ASN A 801 -18.07 -7.98 29.79
C ASN A 801 -18.63 -7.38 31.09
N LEU A 802 -18.00 -7.63 32.23
CA LEU A 802 -18.54 -7.24 33.53
C LEU A 802 -18.31 -5.76 33.85
N TYR A 803 -17.30 -5.11 33.27
CA TYR A 803 -16.97 -3.72 33.57
C TYR A 803 -16.41 -2.96 32.37
N HIS A 804 -16.99 -1.79 32.07
CA HIS A 804 -16.58 -0.94 30.96
C HIS A 804 -16.53 0.54 31.38
N TYR A 805 -15.56 0.87 32.25
CA TYR A 805 -15.25 2.22 32.77
C TYR A 805 -16.31 2.84 33.69
N ASP A 806 -17.41 2.15 33.96
CA ASP A 806 -18.62 2.68 34.57
C ASP A 806 -18.79 2.27 36.04
N LEU A 807 -17.77 2.51 36.87
CA LEU A 807 -17.83 2.21 38.32
C LEU A 807 -19.08 2.84 38.95
N PRO A 808 -19.83 2.12 39.80
CA PRO A 808 -20.90 2.73 40.59
C PRO A 808 -20.36 3.89 41.44
N ASN A 809 -20.94 5.08 41.28
CA ASN A 809 -20.50 6.29 41.98
C ASN A 809 -20.62 6.16 43.50
N ALA A 810 -21.51 5.29 43.98
CA ALA A 810 -21.62 4.97 45.40
C ALA A 810 -20.32 4.39 45.98
N LEU A 811 -19.55 3.59 45.22
CA LEU A 811 -18.28 3.03 45.66
C LEU A 811 -17.16 4.09 45.63
N GLU A 812 -17.18 4.95 44.62
CA GLU A 812 -16.28 6.11 44.55
C GLU A 812 -16.45 7.00 45.79
N LYS A 813 -17.69 7.33 46.16
CA LYS A 813 -17.97 8.12 47.38
C LYS A 813 -17.64 7.40 48.68
N LYS A 814 -17.80 6.08 48.73
CA LYS A 814 -17.66 5.30 49.97
C LYS A 814 -16.20 5.09 50.36
N TYR A 815 -15.30 4.87 49.41
CA TYR A 815 -13.90 4.56 49.69
C TYR A 815 -12.92 4.94 48.56
N ASN A 816 -13.26 5.88 47.69
CA ASN A 816 -12.48 6.27 46.51
C ASN A 816 -12.30 5.16 45.47
N GLY A 817 -13.30 4.28 45.36
CA GLY A 817 -13.42 3.34 44.25
C GLY A 817 -12.18 2.47 44.03
N LEU A 818 -11.56 2.60 42.86
CA LEU A 818 -10.42 1.76 42.44
C LEU A 818 -9.12 2.02 43.22
N LEU A 819 -9.04 3.08 44.03
CA LEU A 819 -7.88 3.34 44.89
C LEU A 819 -7.88 2.50 46.18
N SER A 820 -9.01 1.89 46.56
CA SER A 820 -9.10 1.00 47.71
C SER A 820 -9.09 -0.46 47.28
N ASP A 821 -8.34 -1.28 48.00
CA ASP A 821 -8.33 -2.74 47.93
C ASP A 821 -9.71 -3.39 48.16
N LYS A 822 -10.63 -2.70 48.87
CA LYS A 822 -12.01 -3.15 49.08
C LYS A 822 -12.76 -3.42 47.78
N VAL A 823 -12.43 -2.72 46.70
CA VAL A 823 -13.05 -2.91 45.38
C VAL A 823 -12.85 -4.33 44.84
N VAL A 824 -11.74 -5.00 45.23
CA VAL A 824 -11.42 -6.37 44.80
C VAL A 824 -12.51 -7.34 45.23
N LYS A 825 -12.94 -7.25 46.49
CA LYS A 825 -14.01 -8.09 47.02
C LYS A 825 -15.35 -7.71 46.41
N ASP A 826 -15.68 -6.42 46.36
CA ASP A 826 -16.99 -5.95 45.90
C ASP A 826 -17.21 -6.25 44.41
N PHE A 827 -16.17 -6.11 43.58
CA PHE A 827 -16.23 -6.52 42.17
C PHE A 827 -16.38 -8.04 42.04
N ALA A 828 -15.64 -8.83 42.82
CA ALA A 828 -15.74 -10.28 42.79
C ALA A 828 -17.13 -10.77 43.26
N ASP A 829 -17.79 -10.07 44.20
CA ASP A 829 -19.17 -10.34 44.65
C ASP A 829 -20.17 -10.02 43.54
N TYR A 830 -19.99 -8.91 42.83
CA TYR A 830 -20.79 -8.56 41.67
C TYR A 830 -20.62 -9.56 40.50
N ALA A 831 -19.38 -9.97 40.21
CA ALA A 831 -19.08 -10.98 39.21
C ALA A 831 -19.73 -12.33 39.56
N ASP A 832 -19.61 -12.77 40.81
CA ASP A 832 -20.25 -13.99 41.32
C ASP A 832 -21.77 -13.97 41.12
N PHE A 833 -22.41 -12.84 41.41
CA PHE A 833 -23.84 -12.64 41.15
C PHE A 833 -24.18 -12.78 39.65
N CYS A 834 -23.38 -12.18 38.76
CA CYS A 834 -23.60 -12.28 37.32
C CYS A 834 -23.41 -13.72 36.82
N PHE A 835 -22.38 -14.43 37.27
CA PHE A 835 -22.14 -15.83 36.91
C PHE A 835 -23.28 -16.73 37.37
N LYS A 836 -23.77 -16.53 38.60
CA LYS A 836 -24.92 -17.26 39.14
C LYS A 836 -26.19 -17.00 38.32
N THR A 837 -26.43 -15.75 37.94
CA THR A 837 -27.71 -15.31 37.36
C THR A 837 -27.81 -15.58 35.87
N PHE A 838 -26.70 -15.44 35.13
CA PHE A 838 -26.70 -15.51 33.67
C PHE A 838 -25.82 -16.63 33.09
N GLY A 839 -24.99 -17.29 33.89
CA GLY A 839 -24.02 -18.28 33.43
C GLY A 839 -24.61 -19.61 32.98
N ASP A 840 -25.91 -19.82 33.18
CA ASP A 840 -26.68 -20.87 32.52
C ASP A 840 -26.65 -20.69 30.98
N ARG A 841 -26.71 -19.43 30.51
CA ARG A 841 -26.79 -19.03 29.10
C ARG A 841 -25.52 -18.38 28.56
N VAL A 842 -24.80 -17.61 29.38
CA VAL A 842 -23.57 -16.91 28.99
C VAL A 842 -22.36 -17.78 29.27
N LYS A 843 -21.60 -18.10 28.22
CA LYS A 843 -20.44 -19.00 28.27
C LYS A 843 -19.10 -18.32 28.02
N ASN A 844 -19.09 -17.07 27.59
CA ASN A 844 -17.89 -16.29 27.33
C ASN A 844 -17.92 -15.04 28.20
N TRP A 845 -17.04 -15.03 29.21
CA TRP A 845 -16.98 -13.98 30.22
C TRP A 845 -15.71 -13.15 30.08
N MET A 846 -15.84 -11.84 30.25
CA MET A 846 -14.72 -10.91 30.36
C MET A 846 -14.87 -10.05 31.59
N THR A 847 -13.80 -9.86 32.36
CA THR A 847 -13.88 -9.08 33.60
C THR A 847 -13.87 -7.57 33.33
N TYR A 848 -12.87 -7.09 32.58
CA TYR A 848 -12.61 -5.67 32.35
C TYR A 848 -12.37 -5.43 30.86
N ASN A 849 -12.91 -4.32 30.35
CA ASN A 849 -12.45 -3.71 29.11
C ASN A 849 -11.35 -2.69 29.38
N GLU A 850 -10.21 -2.84 28.70
CA GLU A 850 -9.14 -1.85 28.59
C GLU A 850 -8.73 -1.23 29.94
N PRO A 851 -8.30 -2.05 30.93
CA PRO A 851 -8.04 -1.57 32.29
C PRO A 851 -6.91 -0.52 32.35
N ARG A 852 -6.03 -0.46 31.35
CA ARG A 852 -5.04 0.60 31.21
C ARG A 852 -5.70 1.96 30.98
N VAL A 853 -6.73 2.04 30.15
CA VAL A 853 -7.45 3.30 29.89
C VAL A 853 -8.06 3.82 31.19
N ILE A 854 -8.63 2.95 32.03
CA ILE A 854 -9.14 3.32 33.36
C ILE A 854 -8.03 3.95 34.21
N ALA A 855 -6.91 3.25 34.35
CA ALA A 855 -5.81 3.67 35.22
C ALA A 855 -5.12 4.95 34.69
N ALA A 856 -4.76 4.97 33.40
CA ALA A 856 -4.03 6.07 32.79
C ALA A 856 -4.92 7.28 32.53
N LEU A 857 -6.08 7.13 31.88
CA LEU A 857 -6.92 8.29 31.56
C LEU A 857 -7.74 8.76 32.77
N GLY A 858 -8.07 7.88 33.71
CA GLY A 858 -8.86 8.22 34.90
C GLY A 858 -8.04 8.79 36.07
N TYR A 859 -6.80 8.32 36.27
CA TYR A 859 -5.98 8.61 37.45
C TYR A 859 -4.60 9.24 37.16
N ASP A 860 -4.17 9.37 35.89
CA ASP A 860 -2.91 10.04 35.53
C ASP A 860 -3.13 11.45 34.96
N ASN A 861 -3.87 11.58 33.85
CA ASN A 861 -4.15 12.89 33.23
C ASN A 861 -5.60 13.38 33.43
N GLY A 862 -6.43 12.58 34.11
CA GLY A 862 -7.83 12.90 34.41
C GLY A 862 -8.68 13.15 33.15
N PHE A 863 -8.27 12.63 31.99
CA PHE A 863 -9.03 12.77 30.77
C PHE A 863 -10.36 12.01 30.84
N PHE A 864 -10.44 10.87 31.54
CA PHE A 864 -11.67 10.09 31.75
C PHE A 864 -12.12 10.13 33.22
N ALA A 865 -13.36 9.71 33.48
CA ALA A 865 -13.86 9.57 34.85
C ALA A 865 -12.94 8.62 35.67
N PRO A 866 -12.65 8.90 36.94
CA PRO A 866 -13.22 9.97 37.77
C PRO A 866 -12.54 11.36 37.63
N GLY A 867 -11.61 11.54 36.68
CA GLY A 867 -11.00 12.84 36.40
C GLY A 867 -9.94 13.26 37.42
N ARG A 868 -9.09 12.33 37.85
CA ARG A 868 -8.07 12.57 38.88
C ARG A 868 -6.70 12.70 38.24
N CYS A 869 -5.96 13.74 38.65
CA CYS A 869 -4.59 13.97 38.19
C CYS A 869 -3.87 14.99 39.09
N SER A 870 -2.55 14.98 39.05
CA SER A 870 -1.74 16.07 39.60
C SER A 870 -1.78 17.28 38.66
N LYS A 871 -1.66 18.48 39.25
CA LYS A 871 -1.75 19.77 38.53
C LYS A 871 -0.84 19.89 37.30
N ALA A 872 0.31 19.20 37.28
CA ALA A 872 1.24 19.22 36.16
C ALA A 872 0.73 18.49 34.90
N PHE A 873 -0.28 17.62 35.01
CA PHE A 873 -0.72 16.73 33.94
C PHE A 873 -2.14 17.00 33.45
N GLY A 874 -2.91 17.80 34.18
CA GLY A 874 -4.26 18.21 33.79
C GLY A 874 -4.88 19.19 34.77
N ASN A 875 -6.07 19.68 34.45
CA ASN A 875 -6.81 20.65 35.27
C ASN A 875 -7.71 19.97 36.32
N CYS A 876 -7.18 18.94 37.00
CA CYS A 876 -7.92 18.21 38.02
C CYS A 876 -7.83 18.93 39.38
N THR A 877 -8.89 18.84 40.17
CA THR A 877 -8.94 19.41 41.52
C THR A 877 -8.29 18.52 42.56
N VAL A 878 -8.18 17.21 42.29
CA VAL A 878 -7.62 16.19 43.17
C VAL A 878 -6.90 15.11 42.36
N GLY A 879 -5.99 14.38 42.99
CA GLY A 879 -5.32 13.21 42.41
C GLY A 879 -3.79 13.26 42.54
N ASN A 880 -3.17 12.08 42.42
CA ASN A 880 -1.73 11.92 42.43
C ASN A 880 -1.27 11.01 41.30
N SER A 881 -0.89 11.61 40.18
CA SER A 881 -0.45 10.92 38.96
C SER A 881 0.80 10.06 39.16
N ALA A 882 1.59 10.31 40.21
CA ALA A 882 2.78 9.51 40.50
C ALA A 882 2.44 8.13 41.09
N THR A 883 1.29 7.98 41.78
CA THR A 883 0.96 6.77 42.55
C THR A 883 -0.42 6.19 42.24
N GLU A 884 -1.45 7.02 42.06
CA GLU A 884 -2.83 6.59 41.86
C GLU A 884 -3.03 5.66 40.65
N PRO A 885 -2.44 5.90 39.46
CA PRO A 885 -2.55 4.99 38.33
C PRO A 885 -2.08 3.57 38.66
N TYR A 886 -0.99 3.45 39.42
CA TYR A 886 -0.40 2.17 39.81
C TYR A 886 -1.22 1.44 40.85
N ILE A 887 -1.80 2.17 41.81
CA ILE A 887 -2.72 1.59 42.80
C ILE A 887 -4.00 1.09 42.11
N ALA A 888 -4.60 1.92 41.25
CA ALA A 888 -5.81 1.56 40.51
C ALA A 888 -5.57 0.33 39.61
N ALA A 889 -4.49 0.30 38.85
CA ALA A 889 -4.14 -0.85 38.01
C ALA A 889 -3.88 -2.12 38.82
N HIS A 890 -3.21 -2.01 39.97
CA HIS A 890 -2.99 -3.15 40.85
C HIS A 890 -4.32 -3.74 41.35
N ASN A 891 -5.23 -2.88 41.83
CA ASN A 891 -6.55 -3.32 42.29
C ASN A 891 -7.40 -3.89 41.15
N LEU A 892 -7.30 -3.37 39.92
CA LEU A 892 -7.97 -3.95 38.74
C LEU A 892 -7.46 -5.36 38.43
N ILE A 893 -6.13 -5.59 38.48
CA ILE A 893 -5.53 -6.92 38.27
C ILE A 893 -5.98 -7.90 39.37
N LEU A 894 -5.99 -7.47 40.64
CA LEU A 894 -6.47 -8.30 41.75
C LEU A 894 -7.96 -8.62 41.63
N SER A 895 -8.78 -7.63 41.24
CA SER A 895 -10.22 -7.80 41.02
C SER A 895 -10.50 -8.80 39.89
N HIS A 896 -9.71 -8.75 38.81
CA HIS A 896 -9.76 -9.73 37.73
C HIS A 896 -9.43 -11.14 38.25
N GLY A 897 -8.30 -11.30 38.94
CA GLY A 897 -7.89 -12.59 39.51
C GLY A 897 -8.93 -13.18 40.47
N ALA A 898 -9.51 -12.35 41.35
CA ALA A 898 -10.54 -12.76 42.30
C ALA A 898 -11.84 -13.20 41.61
N ALA A 899 -12.28 -12.49 40.56
CA ALA A 899 -13.45 -12.89 39.78
C ALA A 899 -13.23 -14.20 39.03
N VAL A 900 -12.05 -14.39 38.43
CA VAL A 900 -11.68 -15.63 37.72
C VAL A 900 -11.61 -16.80 38.68
N GLN A 901 -10.98 -16.62 39.84
CA GLN A 901 -10.90 -17.66 40.87
C GLN A 901 -12.31 -18.14 41.26
N ARG A 902 -13.24 -17.21 41.54
CA ARG A 902 -14.63 -17.57 41.88
C ARG A 902 -15.36 -18.28 40.75
N TYR A 903 -15.16 -17.85 39.50
CA TYR A 903 -15.74 -18.52 38.34
C TYR A 903 -15.28 -19.97 38.25
N ARG A 904 -13.97 -20.20 38.33
CA ARG A 904 -13.36 -21.53 38.25
C ARG A 904 -13.81 -22.45 39.38
N GLU A 905 -13.81 -21.95 40.62
CA GLU A 905 -14.14 -22.74 41.81
C GLU A 905 -15.62 -23.10 41.89
N LYS A 906 -16.53 -22.18 41.54
CA LYS A 906 -17.97 -22.38 41.79
C LYS A 906 -18.77 -22.77 40.55
N TYR A 907 -18.37 -22.31 39.36
CA TYR A 907 -19.24 -22.30 38.19
C TYR A 907 -18.68 -23.03 36.97
N GLN A 908 -17.37 -22.96 36.70
CA GLN A 908 -16.78 -23.45 35.45
C GLN A 908 -17.04 -24.95 35.22
N GLY A 909 -16.93 -25.80 36.25
CA GLY A 909 -17.20 -27.23 36.15
C GLY A 909 -18.63 -27.57 35.74
N LYS A 910 -19.61 -26.74 36.12
CA LYS A 910 -21.05 -26.95 35.79
C LYS A 910 -21.46 -26.22 34.52
N GLN A 911 -21.07 -24.95 34.39
CA GLN A 911 -21.49 -24.07 33.31
C GLN A 911 -20.68 -24.25 32.03
N LYS A 912 -19.45 -24.81 32.12
CA LYS A 912 -18.53 -25.06 31.01
C LYS A 912 -18.16 -23.83 30.17
N GLY A 913 -18.21 -22.64 30.77
CA GLY A 913 -17.79 -21.40 30.11
C GLY A 913 -16.29 -21.11 30.25
N LYS A 914 -15.86 -20.07 29.56
CA LYS A 914 -14.49 -19.53 29.54
C LYS A 914 -14.50 -18.10 30.07
N ILE A 915 -13.42 -17.71 30.73
CA ILE A 915 -13.25 -16.37 31.28
C ILE A 915 -11.91 -15.75 30.90
N GLY A 916 -11.93 -14.46 30.55
CA GLY A 916 -10.76 -13.70 30.13
C GLY A 916 -10.80 -12.23 30.55
N ILE A 917 -9.89 -11.45 29.96
CA ILE A 917 -9.79 -9.99 30.12
C ILE A 917 -9.56 -9.36 28.74
N LEU A 918 -10.05 -8.13 28.54
CA LEU A 918 -9.88 -7.40 27.28
C LEU A 918 -8.88 -6.27 27.49
N LEU A 919 -7.82 -6.25 26.69
CA LEU A 919 -6.71 -5.32 26.80
C LEU A 919 -6.63 -4.48 25.53
N ASP A 920 -6.51 -3.16 25.68
CA ASP A 920 -6.15 -2.30 24.55
C ASP A 920 -4.67 -2.50 24.22
N PHE A 921 -4.37 -2.62 22.92
CA PHE A 921 -3.00 -2.71 22.47
C PHE A 921 -2.77 -1.86 21.23
N VAL A 922 -2.23 -0.66 21.45
CA VAL A 922 -1.65 0.15 20.38
C VAL A 922 -0.30 -0.46 20.00
N TRP A 923 -0.07 -0.70 18.70
CA TRP A 923 1.25 -1.13 18.27
C TRP A 923 2.23 0.05 18.27
N TYR A 924 3.36 -0.14 18.95
CA TYR A 924 4.42 0.85 19.07
C TYR A 924 5.62 0.45 18.21
N GLU A 925 5.80 1.16 17.09
CA GLU A 925 6.91 0.95 16.16
C GLU A 925 8.07 1.89 16.51
N PRO A 926 9.34 1.48 16.49
CA PRO A 926 10.44 2.42 16.67
C PRO A 926 10.52 3.40 15.48
N LEU A 927 10.69 4.70 15.77
CA LEU A 927 10.76 5.76 14.75
C LEU A 927 11.93 5.53 13.78
N THR A 928 13.11 5.21 14.33
CA THR A 928 14.30 4.83 13.58
C THR A 928 14.75 3.41 13.95
N ARG A 929 15.76 2.89 13.24
CA ARG A 929 16.40 1.61 13.58
C ARG A 929 17.42 1.74 14.72
N SER A 930 17.49 2.90 15.39
CA SER A 930 18.42 3.11 16.49
C SER A 930 18.09 2.21 17.68
N LYS A 931 19.11 1.81 18.44
CA LYS A 931 18.93 1.02 19.66
C LYS A 931 18.05 1.75 20.68
N ALA A 932 18.18 3.07 20.76
CA ALA A 932 17.42 3.92 21.66
C ALA A 932 15.92 3.90 21.34
N ASP A 933 15.53 4.10 20.08
CA ASP A 933 14.11 4.09 19.68
C ASP A 933 13.50 2.69 19.81
N ASN A 934 14.28 1.63 19.57
CA ASN A 934 13.83 0.26 19.82
C ASN A 934 13.55 0.01 21.31
N TYR A 935 14.39 0.53 22.21
CA TYR A 935 14.13 0.45 23.64
C TYR A 935 12.95 1.32 24.07
N ALA A 936 12.79 2.53 23.52
CA ALA A 936 11.61 3.36 23.76
C ALA A 936 10.32 2.64 23.34
N ALA A 937 10.30 2.02 22.15
CA ALA A 937 9.18 1.23 21.68
C ALA A 937 8.89 0.01 22.59
N GLN A 938 9.93 -0.67 23.10
CA GLN A 938 9.74 -1.78 24.04
C GLN A 938 9.21 -1.31 25.40
N ARG A 939 9.71 -0.20 25.94
CA ARG A 939 9.17 0.41 27.17
C ARG A 939 7.70 0.76 26.99
N ALA A 940 7.32 1.40 25.88
CA ALA A 940 5.91 1.72 25.59
C ALA A 940 5.02 0.46 25.60
N ARG A 941 5.47 -0.66 25.01
CA ARG A 941 4.73 -1.94 25.07
C ARG A 941 4.64 -2.51 26.49
N ASP A 942 5.71 -2.43 27.28
CA ASP A 942 5.74 -2.89 28.68
C ASP A 942 4.80 -2.08 29.58
N PHE A 943 4.77 -0.74 29.42
CA PHE A 943 3.89 0.15 30.17
C PHE A 943 2.43 0.14 29.68
N HIS A 944 2.17 -0.38 28.48
CA HIS A 944 0.82 -0.48 27.90
C HIS A 944 0.22 -1.87 28.11
N VAL A 945 0.44 -2.80 27.18
CA VAL A 945 -0.16 -4.15 27.25
C VAL A 945 0.54 -5.01 28.30
N GLY A 946 1.86 -4.87 28.43
CA GLY A 946 2.69 -5.61 29.38
C GLY A 946 2.28 -5.38 30.83
N TRP A 947 1.78 -4.19 31.16
CA TRP A 947 1.40 -3.82 32.52
C TRP A 947 0.31 -4.72 33.11
N PHE A 948 -0.57 -5.26 32.25
CA PHE A 948 -1.68 -6.13 32.65
C PHE A 948 -1.47 -7.59 32.27
N ILE A 949 -1.02 -7.89 31.05
CA ILE A 949 -0.88 -9.30 30.62
C ILE A 949 0.32 -9.99 31.28
N HIS A 950 1.40 -9.27 31.58
CA HIS A 950 2.61 -9.87 32.15
C HIS A 950 2.39 -10.41 33.58
N PRO A 951 1.70 -9.69 34.49
CA PRO A 951 1.27 -10.27 35.77
C PRO A 951 0.39 -11.50 35.63
N ILE A 952 -0.56 -11.49 34.68
CA ILE A 952 -1.47 -12.63 34.47
C ILE A 952 -0.71 -13.85 33.96
N VAL A 953 0.28 -13.70 33.09
CA VAL A 953 1.03 -14.84 32.53
C VAL A 953 2.13 -15.30 33.48
N TYR A 954 2.90 -14.38 34.04
CA TYR A 954 4.14 -14.70 34.75
C TYR A 954 4.05 -14.56 36.28
N GLY A 955 3.04 -13.86 36.80
CA GLY A 955 2.86 -13.59 38.22
C GLY A 955 3.62 -12.36 38.73
N GLU A 956 4.19 -11.55 37.84
CA GLU A 956 4.92 -10.33 38.17
C GLU A 956 4.78 -9.25 37.09
N TYR A 957 5.00 -8.00 37.48
CA TYR A 957 5.07 -6.87 36.53
C TYR A 957 6.31 -6.96 35.62
N PRO A 958 6.30 -6.37 34.42
CA PRO A 958 7.48 -6.31 33.56
C PRO A 958 8.68 -5.69 34.28
N LYS A 959 9.88 -6.26 34.09
CA LYS A 959 11.09 -5.79 34.79
C LYS A 959 11.40 -4.31 34.53
N THR A 960 11.15 -3.86 33.31
CA THR A 960 11.22 -2.44 32.90
C THR A 960 10.41 -1.54 33.83
N LEU A 961 9.14 -1.93 34.09
CA LEU A 961 8.22 -1.18 34.93
C LEU A 961 8.69 -1.17 36.39
N GLN A 962 9.12 -2.33 36.91
CA GLN A 962 9.66 -2.45 38.27
C GLN A 962 10.88 -1.55 38.49
N ASN A 963 11.78 -1.49 37.51
CA ASN A 963 13.03 -0.73 37.61
C ASN A 963 12.78 0.79 37.53
N ILE A 964 11.87 1.25 36.67
CA ILE A 964 11.62 2.68 36.48
C ILE A 964 10.72 3.25 37.57
N VAL A 965 9.63 2.56 37.90
CA VAL A 965 8.62 3.05 38.85
C VAL A 965 9.08 2.87 40.30
N GLY A 966 9.85 1.81 40.57
CA GLY A 966 10.44 1.54 41.88
C GLY A 966 9.38 1.36 42.97
N LYS A 967 9.54 2.09 44.09
CA LYS A 967 8.68 1.94 45.29
C LYS A 967 7.23 2.39 45.08
N ARG A 968 6.93 3.15 44.02
CA ARG A 968 5.56 3.60 43.69
C ARG A 968 4.71 2.48 43.09
N LEU A 969 5.35 1.43 42.55
CA LEU A 969 4.66 0.27 42.01
C LEU A 969 4.27 -0.67 43.15
N PRO A 970 2.97 -0.98 43.33
CA PRO A 970 2.53 -1.98 44.30
C PRO A 970 3.19 -3.34 44.06
N LYS A 971 3.34 -4.13 45.12
CA LYS A 971 3.91 -5.48 45.06
C LYS A 971 2.84 -6.52 45.33
N PHE A 972 2.84 -7.59 44.56
CA PHE A 972 1.99 -8.74 44.84
C PHE A 972 2.53 -9.52 46.03
N THR A 973 1.65 -9.90 46.95
CA THR A 973 1.90 -10.94 47.96
C THR A 973 1.92 -12.32 47.31
N LYS A 974 2.44 -13.34 48.01
CA LYS A 974 2.50 -14.71 47.47
C LYS A 974 1.11 -15.26 47.12
N GLU A 975 0.13 -14.95 47.95
CA GLU A 975 -1.27 -15.34 47.79
C GLU A 975 -1.89 -14.65 46.56
N GLN A 976 -1.60 -13.36 46.37
CA GLN A 976 -2.04 -12.62 45.19
C GLN A 976 -1.38 -13.14 43.90
N VAL A 977 -0.09 -13.48 43.93
CA VAL A 977 0.59 -14.10 42.77
C VAL A 977 -0.09 -15.41 42.38
N LYS A 978 -0.44 -16.26 43.37
CA LYS A 978 -1.15 -17.53 43.14
C LYS A 978 -2.52 -17.31 42.50
N MET A 979 -3.21 -16.23 42.86
CA MET A 979 -4.53 -15.89 42.32
C MET A 979 -4.46 -15.29 40.90
N VAL A 980 -3.47 -14.43 40.63
CA VAL A 980 -3.35 -13.69 39.35
C VAL A 980 -2.67 -14.52 38.27
N LYS A 981 -1.65 -15.32 38.62
CA LYS A 981 -0.90 -16.09 37.62
C LYS A 981 -1.78 -17.18 37.01
N GLY A 982 -1.92 -17.16 35.69
CA GLY A 982 -2.77 -18.06 34.92
C GLY A 982 -4.26 -17.75 35.00
N SER A 983 -4.66 -16.55 35.46
CA SER A 983 -6.07 -16.16 35.64
C SER A 983 -6.82 -15.84 34.34
N MET A 984 -6.53 -16.51 33.23
CA MET A 984 -7.28 -16.34 31.98
C MET A 984 -7.36 -17.65 31.19
N ASP A 985 -8.50 -17.88 30.54
CA ASP A 985 -8.69 -18.95 29.55
C ASP A 985 -8.43 -18.45 28.12
N PHE A 986 -8.61 -17.13 27.90
CA PHE A 986 -8.29 -16.40 26.69
C PHE A 986 -8.03 -14.92 27.03
N VAL A 987 -7.40 -14.18 26.12
CA VAL A 987 -7.22 -12.72 26.21
C VAL A 987 -7.88 -12.04 25.02
N GLY A 988 -8.62 -10.97 25.26
CA GLY A 988 -9.09 -10.10 24.20
C GLY A 988 -8.14 -8.97 23.94
N ILE A 989 -7.93 -8.64 22.66
CA ILE A 989 -7.12 -7.52 22.23
C ILE A 989 -8.00 -6.53 21.48
N ASN A 990 -8.10 -5.31 22.00
CA ASN A 990 -8.69 -4.18 21.28
C ASN A 990 -7.57 -3.49 20.51
N GLN A 991 -7.69 -3.46 19.17
CA GLN A 991 -6.66 -2.95 18.30
C GLN A 991 -7.27 -1.95 17.34
N TYR A 992 -6.83 -0.68 17.45
CA TYR A 992 -7.34 0.43 16.66
C TYR A 992 -6.25 1.08 15.78
N THR A 993 -5.06 1.32 16.33
CA THR A 993 -4.06 2.21 15.72
C THR A 993 -2.62 1.78 16.02
N SER A 994 -1.65 2.52 15.50
CA SER A 994 -0.22 2.37 15.77
C SER A 994 0.47 3.73 15.80
N TYR A 995 1.57 3.83 16.55
CA TYR A 995 2.39 5.05 16.59
C TYR A 995 3.88 4.74 16.47
N TYR A 996 4.67 5.72 16.03
CA TYR A 996 6.11 5.66 16.16
C TYR A 996 6.55 6.12 17.55
N MET A 997 7.58 5.45 18.10
CA MET A 997 8.21 5.77 19.38
C MET A 997 9.67 6.16 19.18
N TYR A 998 10.12 7.18 19.90
CA TYR A 998 11.52 7.59 19.91
C TYR A 998 12.03 7.82 21.34
N GLU A 999 13.35 7.77 21.52
CA GLU A 999 13.98 8.14 22.79
C GLU A 999 14.05 9.67 22.93
N PRO A 1000 13.41 10.29 23.93
CA PRO A 1000 13.27 11.73 24.01
C PRO A 1000 14.55 12.52 24.39
N HIS A 1001 15.73 11.90 24.45
CA HIS A 1001 17.03 12.51 24.78
C HIS A 1001 16.98 13.57 25.91
N LEU A 1002 16.21 13.29 26.96
CA LEU A 1002 15.99 14.24 28.05
C LEU A 1002 17.29 14.46 28.82
N LYS A 1003 17.82 15.69 28.80
CA LYS A 1003 19.05 16.08 29.51
C LYS A 1003 18.89 16.13 31.04
N LYS A 1004 17.65 16.19 31.54
CA LYS A 1004 17.28 16.20 32.95
C LYS A 1004 16.05 15.34 33.17
N GLN A 1005 15.98 14.68 34.33
CA GLN A 1005 14.78 13.98 34.78
C GLN A 1005 13.60 14.96 34.87
N PRO A 1006 12.37 14.55 34.52
CA PRO A 1006 11.19 15.39 34.68
C PRO A 1006 11.04 15.86 36.13
N ASN A 1007 10.73 17.14 36.34
CA ASN A 1007 10.51 17.70 37.68
C ASN A 1007 9.25 17.12 38.37
N TYR A 1008 8.39 16.43 37.63
CA TYR A 1008 7.14 15.85 38.11
C TYR A 1008 7.07 14.38 37.71
N LEU A 1009 6.71 13.52 38.68
CA LEU A 1009 6.52 12.09 38.46
C LEU A 1009 5.07 11.83 38.04
N GLY A 1010 4.87 11.01 37.01
CA GLY A 1010 3.57 10.65 36.44
C GLY A 1010 3.69 9.40 35.58
N TYR A 1011 2.59 8.68 35.36
CA TYR A 1011 2.62 7.43 34.59
C TYR A 1011 3.10 7.66 33.16
N GLN A 1012 2.63 8.71 32.48
CA GLN A 1012 3.08 9.02 31.11
C GLN A 1012 4.59 9.35 31.04
N GLN A 1013 5.12 10.04 32.05
CA GLN A 1013 6.55 10.38 32.10
C GLN A 1013 7.41 9.15 32.36
N ASP A 1014 6.91 8.18 33.14
CA ASP A 1014 7.63 6.94 33.46
C ASP A 1014 7.89 6.06 32.22
N TRP A 1015 7.14 6.24 31.11
CA TRP A 1015 7.44 5.52 29.86
C TRP A 1015 8.83 5.89 29.32
N ASN A 1016 9.25 7.13 29.60
CA ASN A 1016 10.43 7.77 29.03
C ASN A 1016 10.49 7.56 27.51
N ALA A 1017 9.40 7.80 26.79
CA ALA A 1017 9.29 7.60 25.35
C ALA A 1017 8.54 8.77 24.71
N GLY A 1018 8.99 9.21 23.53
CA GLY A 1018 8.33 10.23 22.74
C GLY A 1018 7.44 9.61 21.65
N PHE A 1019 6.32 10.26 21.36
CA PHE A 1019 5.39 9.86 20.31
C PHE A 1019 5.68 10.63 19.02
N ALA A 1020 5.80 9.90 17.91
CA ALA A 1020 5.86 10.48 16.58
C ALA A 1020 4.70 9.95 15.72
N TYR A 1021 3.94 10.87 15.15
CA TYR A 1021 2.80 10.55 14.28
C TYR A 1021 3.19 10.47 12.80
N ALA A 1022 4.41 10.92 12.48
CA ALA A 1022 4.97 10.95 11.15
C ALA A 1022 6.46 10.63 11.18
N LYS A 1023 6.98 10.14 10.07
CA LYS A 1023 8.40 9.91 9.83
C LYS A 1023 8.80 10.65 8.57
N ASN A 1024 9.77 11.56 8.67
CA ASN A 1024 10.20 12.43 7.56
C ASN A 1024 9.04 13.21 6.92
N GLY A 1025 8.12 13.75 7.74
CA GLY A 1025 6.94 14.48 7.27
C GLY A 1025 5.78 13.60 6.78
N ILE A 1026 5.95 12.28 6.66
CA ILE A 1026 4.91 11.36 6.19
C ILE A 1026 4.20 10.72 7.39
N PRO A 1027 2.87 10.90 7.57
CA PRO A 1027 2.10 10.26 8.64
C PRO A 1027 2.22 8.73 8.63
N ILE A 1028 2.12 8.09 9.80
CA ILE A 1028 2.18 6.62 9.92
C ILE A 1028 1.05 5.89 9.16
N GLY A 1029 -0.06 6.59 8.95
CA GLY A 1029 -1.19 6.19 8.11
C GLY A 1029 -2.18 7.35 7.96
N PRO A 1030 -3.25 7.19 7.17
CA PRO A 1030 -4.35 8.14 7.13
C PRO A 1030 -5.00 8.29 8.52
N ARG A 1031 -5.31 9.51 8.95
CA ARG A 1031 -6.01 9.75 10.23
C ARG A 1031 -7.51 9.66 10.04
N ALA A 1032 -8.22 9.03 10.97
CA ALA A 1032 -9.69 9.07 11.03
C ALA A 1032 -10.17 10.41 11.64
N ASN A 1033 -11.44 10.50 12.03
CA ASN A 1033 -11.99 11.71 12.65
C ASN A 1033 -11.34 12.00 14.01
N SER A 1034 -11.15 10.98 14.85
CA SER A 1034 -10.49 11.11 16.14
C SER A 1034 -9.00 11.48 16.00
N TYR A 1035 -8.55 12.47 16.76
CA TYR A 1035 -7.17 12.99 16.69
C TYR A 1035 -6.09 11.93 16.97
N TRP A 1036 -6.44 10.87 17.70
CA TRP A 1036 -5.55 9.79 18.10
C TRP A 1036 -5.59 8.59 17.13
N LEU A 1037 -6.60 8.45 16.26
CA LEU A 1037 -6.81 7.23 15.49
C LEU A 1037 -6.20 7.34 14.08
N TYR A 1038 -5.23 6.47 13.78
CA TYR A 1038 -4.61 6.35 12.47
C TYR A 1038 -4.85 4.95 11.90
N ASN A 1039 -5.14 4.88 10.60
CA ASN A 1039 -5.43 3.65 9.88
C ASN A 1039 -4.11 2.95 9.50
N VAL A 1040 -3.69 2.00 10.32
CA VAL A 1040 -2.38 1.33 10.22
C VAL A 1040 -2.56 -0.20 10.30
N PRO A 1041 -3.09 -0.85 9.25
CA PRO A 1041 -3.48 -2.25 9.31
C PRO A 1041 -2.32 -3.20 9.65
N TRP A 1042 -1.11 -2.94 9.16
CA TRP A 1042 0.07 -3.78 9.46
C TRP A 1042 0.42 -3.81 10.96
N GLY A 1043 -0.03 -2.81 11.73
CA GLY A 1043 0.13 -2.78 13.18
C GLY A 1043 -0.63 -3.88 13.89
N MET A 1044 -1.78 -4.31 13.35
CA MET A 1044 -2.55 -5.44 13.90
C MET A 1044 -1.78 -6.75 13.81
N TYR A 1045 -1.16 -7.02 12.67
CA TYR A 1045 -0.28 -8.19 12.52
C TYR A 1045 0.83 -8.19 13.56
N LYS A 1046 1.56 -7.07 13.70
CA LYS A 1046 2.67 -6.96 14.66
C LYS A 1046 2.21 -7.08 16.11
N ALA A 1047 1.07 -6.49 16.47
CA ALA A 1047 0.51 -6.62 17.80
C ALA A 1047 0.19 -8.08 18.15
N LEU A 1048 -0.47 -8.81 17.26
CA LEU A 1048 -0.84 -10.21 17.52
C LEU A 1048 0.37 -11.14 17.55
N MET A 1049 1.34 -10.93 16.66
CA MET A 1049 2.59 -11.68 16.68
C MET A 1049 3.40 -11.40 17.93
N TYR A 1050 3.38 -10.16 18.44
CA TYR A 1050 4.01 -9.84 19.72
C TYR A 1050 3.34 -10.58 20.89
N ILE A 1051 2.01 -10.66 20.93
CA ILE A 1051 1.31 -11.46 21.95
C ILE A 1051 1.70 -12.93 21.86
N LYS A 1052 1.72 -13.49 20.64
CA LYS A 1052 2.15 -14.85 20.36
C LYS A 1052 3.56 -15.12 20.89
N GLU A 1053 4.53 -14.32 20.49
CA GLU A 1053 5.95 -14.53 20.75
C GLU A 1053 6.33 -14.25 22.21
N ARG A 1054 5.71 -13.25 22.84
CA ARG A 1054 6.10 -12.79 24.18
C ARG A 1054 5.36 -13.47 25.32
N TYR A 1055 4.14 -13.97 25.08
CA TYR A 1055 3.26 -14.49 26.12
C TYR A 1055 2.81 -15.94 25.88
N GLY A 1056 3.51 -16.68 25.01
CA GLY A 1056 3.31 -18.12 24.83
C GLY A 1056 2.08 -18.50 24.00
N ASN A 1057 1.69 -17.64 23.04
CA ASN A 1057 0.57 -17.86 22.13
C ASN A 1057 -0.76 -18.25 22.79
N PRO A 1058 -1.23 -17.46 23.79
CA PRO A 1058 -2.51 -17.73 24.43
C PRO A 1058 -3.65 -17.64 23.40
N PRO A 1059 -4.82 -18.26 23.65
CA PRO A 1059 -6.00 -18.01 22.84
C PRO A 1059 -6.38 -16.53 22.86
N VAL A 1060 -6.51 -15.92 21.68
CA VAL A 1060 -6.80 -14.51 21.47
C VAL A 1060 -8.14 -14.33 20.77
N ILE A 1061 -8.87 -13.30 21.18
CA ILE A 1061 -10.00 -12.75 20.44
C ILE A 1061 -9.71 -11.29 20.12
N LEU A 1062 -9.92 -10.85 18.88
CA LEU A 1062 -9.87 -9.42 18.56
C LEU A 1062 -11.21 -8.83 18.99
N SER A 1063 -11.22 -8.21 20.16
CA SER A 1063 -12.46 -7.87 20.88
C SER A 1063 -13.06 -6.53 20.50
N GLU A 1064 -12.25 -5.63 19.91
CA GLU A 1064 -12.68 -4.38 19.27
C GLU A 1064 -11.69 -3.97 18.18
N ASN A 1065 -12.22 -3.56 17.03
CA ASN A 1065 -11.48 -2.92 15.95
C ASN A 1065 -12.44 -2.03 15.15
N GLY A 1066 -12.06 -0.77 14.92
CA GLY A 1066 -12.93 0.21 14.26
C GLY A 1066 -12.28 1.55 14.00
N MET A 1067 -12.97 2.42 13.27
CA MET A 1067 -12.60 3.82 13.05
C MET A 1067 -13.83 4.72 13.22
N ASP A 1068 -13.64 6.04 13.36
CA ASP A 1068 -14.75 6.97 13.49
C ASP A 1068 -14.90 7.98 12.34
N ASP A 1069 -16.16 8.32 12.07
CA ASP A 1069 -16.56 9.41 11.19
C ASP A 1069 -17.03 10.62 12.01
N PRO A 1070 -17.04 11.84 11.42
CA PRO A 1070 -17.57 13.03 12.07
C PRO A 1070 -19.06 12.89 12.43
N GLY A 1071 -19.44 13.32 13.64
CA GLY A 1071 -20.81 13.22 14.14
C GLY A 1071 -21.83 14.04 13.36
N ASN A 1072 -21.40 15.11 12.68
CA ASN A 1072 -22.22 16.00 11.85
C ASN A 1072 -22.42 15.50 10.40
N VAL A 1073 -22.00 14.27 10.09
CA VAL A 1073 -22.23 13.68 8.77
C VAL A 1073 -23.73 13.51 8.49
N THR A 1074 -24.16 13.91 7.29
CA THR A 1074 -25.55 13.73 6.84
C THR A 1074 -25.86 12.24 6.67
N LEU A 1075 -27.14 11.86 6.80
CA LEU A 1075 -27.55 10.45 6.67
C LEU A 1075 -27.03 9.81 5.36
N PRO A 1076 -27.25 10.36 4.15
CA PRO A 1076 -26.75 9.74 2.92
C PRO A 1076 -25.24 9.53 2.90
N LYS A 1077 -24.48 10.53 3.37
CA LYS A 1077 -23.01 10.45 3.45
C LYS A 1077 -22.54 9.46 4.53
N GLY A 1078 -23.27 9.36 5.63
CA GLY A 1078 -23.01 8.42 6.71
C GLY A 1078 -23.30 6.96 6.34
N LEU A 1079 -24.24 6.72 5.40
CA LEU A 1079 -24.52 5.39 4.86
C LEU A 1079 -23.45 4.94 3.85
N HIS A 1080 -22.84 5.88 3.11
CA HIS A 1080 -21.80 5.60 2.11
C HIS A 1080 -20.38 5.61 2.70
N ASP A 1081 -20.10 4.72 3.66
CA ASP A 1081 -18.87 4.71 4.48
C ASP A 1081 -17.72 3.86 3.90
N THR A 1082 -17.34 4.11 2.64
CA THR A 1082 -16.30 3.33 1.94
C THR A 1082 -14.91 3.35 2.61
N THR A 1083 -14.55 4.43 3.32
CA THR A 1083 -13.32 4.49 4.13
C THR A 1083 -13.30 3.41 5.21
N ARG A 1084 -14.45 3.16 5.86
CA ARG A 1084 -14.60 2.13 6.89
C ARG A 1084 -14.50 0.71 6.31
N ILE A 1085 -15.05 0.49 5.11
CA ILE A 1085 -14.86 -0.76 4.37
C ILE A 1085 -13.37 -1.03 4.14
N ASN A 1086 -12.63 -0.03 3.63
CA ASN A 1086 -11.19 -0.16 3.39
C ASN A 1086 -10.39 -0.40 4.68
N PHE A 1087 -10.80 0.24 5.79
CA PHE A 1087 -10.26 -0.03 7.11
C PHE A 1087 -10.44 -1.52 7.47
N TYR A 1088 -11.68 -2.02 7.50
CA TYR A 1088 -11.95 -3.41 7.88
C TYR A 1088 -11.26 -4.42 6.97
N LYS A 1089 -11.31 -4.20 5.64
CA LYS A 1089 -10.60 -5.04 4.67
C LYS A 1089 -9.09 -5.11 4.96
N GLY A 1090 -8.45 -3.97 5.20
CA GLY A 1090 -7.02 -3.90 5.52
C GLY A 1090 -6.67 -4.62 6.83
N TYR A 1091 -7.42 -4.37 7.89
CA TYR A 1091 -7.17 -4.96 9.21
C TYR A 1091 -7.48 -6.47 9.23
N LEU A 1092 -8.60 -6.91 8.65
CA LEU A 1092 -8.94 -8.34 8.56
C LEU A 1092 -7.95 -9.13 7.69
N THR A 1093 -7.37 -8.51 6.65
CA THR A 1093 -6.28 -9.13 5.88
C THR A 1093 -5.05 -9.37 6.75
N GLN A 1094 -4.68 -8.41 7.59
CA GLN A 1094 -3.53 -8.54 8.50
C GLN A 1094 -3.80 -9.47 9.67
N LEU A 1095 -5.05 -9.52 10.14
CA LEU A 1095 -5.53 -10.52 11.10
C LEU A 1095 -5.38 -11.93 10.55
N LYS A 1096 -5.92 -12.15 9.34
CA LYS A 1096 -5.85 -13.41 8.62
C LYS A 1096 -4.40 -13.85 8.42
N LYS A 1097 -3.53 -12.93 8.02
CA LYS A 1097 -2.08 -13.18 7.93
C LYS A 1097 -1.49 -13.62 9.28
N ALA A 1098 -1.82 -12.96 10.38
CA ALA A 1098 -1.32 -13.36 11.70
C ALA A 1098 -1.80 -14.77 12.10
N VAL A 1099 -3.05 -15.11 11.79
CA VAL A 1099 -3.61 -16.46 11.99
C VAL A 1099 -2.86 -17.49 11.16
N ASP A 1100 -2.63 -17.21 9.88
CA ASP A 1100 -1.89 -18.10 8.97
C ASP A 1100 -0.43 -18.29 9.40
N ASP A 1101 0.17 -17.25 9.97
CA ASP A 1101 1.52 -17.28 10.57
C ASP A 1101 1.52 -17.85 12.00
N GLY A 1102 0.40 -18.44 12.46
CA GLY A 1102 0.29 -19.26 13.66
C GLY A 1102 -0.09 -18.53 14.95
N ALA A 1103 -0.59 -17.30 14.89
CA ALA A 1103 -1.22 -16.65 16.04
C ALA A 1103 -2.54 -17.35 16.39
N ASN A 1104 -2.72 -17.72 17.66
CA ASN A 1104 -3.91 -18.44 18.13
C ASN A 1104 -5.11 -17.51 18.31
N VAL A 1105 -5.67 -17.02 17.19
CA VAL A 1105 -6.85 -16.16 17.20
C VAL A 1105 -8.09 -16.96 16.78
N PHE A 1106 -9.16 -16.89 17.57
CA PHE A 1106 -10.40 -17.64 17.31
C PHE A 1106 -11.64 -16.76 17.09
N GLY A 1107 -11.52 -15.44 17.14
CA GLY A 1107 -12.64 -14.56 16.81
C GLY A 1107 -12.27 -13.09 16.59
N TYR A 1108 -13.21 -12.36 16.00
CA TYR A 1108 -13.11 -10.94 15.65
C TYR A 1108 -14.42 -10.21 15.93
N PHE A 1109 -14.33 -9.04 16.57
CA PHE A 1109 -15.45 -8.20 16.94
C PHE A 1109 -15.28 -6.80 16.37
N ALA A 1110 -16.17 -6.40 15.47
CA ALA A 1110 -16.20 -5.05 14.93
C ALA A 1110 -16.67 -4.05 15.99
N TRP A 1111 -15.91 -2.97 16.16
CA TRP A 1111 -16.30 -1.81 16.96
C TRP A 1111 -16.79 -0.69 16.03
N SER A 1112 -18.03 -0.23 16.14
CA SER A 1112 -19.14 -0.73 16.98
C SER A 1112 -20.32 -1.19 16.13
N LEU A 1113 -21.29 -1.88 16.75
CA LEU A 1113 -22.56 -2.16 16.08
C LEU A 1113 -23.26 -0.85 15.70
N LEU A 1114 -23.48 0.01 16.70
CA LEU A 1114 -24.24 1.26 16.59
C LEU A 1114 -23.32 2.48 16.71
N ASP A 1115 -23.63 3.54 15.96
CA ASP A 1115 -23.17 4.88 16.32
C ASP A 1115 -23.69 5.18 17.74
N ASN A 1116 -22.82 5.63 18.63
CA ASN A 1116 -23.11 5.67 20.06
C ASN A 1116 -22.59 6.97 20.71
N PHE A 1117 -22.80 7.12 22.02
CA PHE A 1117 -22.22 8.22 22.80
C PHE A 1117 -20.73 7.93 23.08
N GLU A 1118 -19.82 8.65 22.42
CA GLU A 1118 -18.39 8.36 22.43
C GLU A 1118 -17.66 9.13 23.56
N TRP A 1119 -17.94 8.76 24.81
CA TRP A 1119 -17.29 9.29 26.01
C TRP A 1119 -17.22 10.83 26.04
N ARG A 1120 -16.01 11.41 25.97
CA ARG A 1120 -15.80 12.87 25.94
C ARG A 1120 -16.12 13.53 24.60
N LEU A 1121 -16.12 12.76 23.51
CA LEU A 1121 -16.54 13.25 22.20
C LEU A 1121 -18.08 13.34 22.09
N GLY A 1122 -18.82 12.79 23.05
CA GLY A 1122 -20.28 12.81 23.02
C GLY A 1122 -20.82 12.25 21.71
N TYR A 1123 -21.69 12.99 21.02
CA TYR A 1123 -22.25 12.61 19.73
C TYR A 1123 -21.47 13.17 18.52
N THR A 1124 -20.26 13.71 18.73
CA THR A 1124 -19.43 14.31 17.65
C THR A 1124 -18.56 13.30 16.90
N SER A 1125 -18.63 12.02 17.26
CA SER A 1125 -17.88 10.92 16.65
C SER A 1125 -18.80 9.71 16.46
N ARG A 1126 -18.63 8.98 15.34
CA ARG A 1126 -19.51 7.88 14.91
C ARG A 1126 -18.71 6.63 14.57
N PHE A 1127 -18.75 5.61 15.44
CA PHE A 1127 -18.02 4.34 15.28
C PHE A 1127 -18.86 3.18 14.70
N GLY A 1128 -20.17 3.32 14.59
CA GLY A 1128 -21.06 2.21 14.23
C GLY A 1128 -20.95 1.78 12.79
N ILE A 1129 -21.15 0.49 12.53
CA ILE A 1129 -21.53 -0.02 11.20
C ILE A 1129 -23.02 0.22 10.89
N VAL A 1130 -23.80 0.59 11.92
CA VAL A 1130 -25.19 1.05 11.80
C VAL A 1130 -25.25 2.52 12.19
N TYR A 1131 -25.72 3.35 11.26
CA TYR A 1131 -25.99 4.76 11.52
C TYR A 1131 -27.21 4.88 12.45
N VAL A 1132 -27.07 5.67 13.51
CA VAL A 1132 -28.19 6.03 14.38
C VAL A 1132 -28.46 7.53 14.23
N ASP A 1133 -29.69 7.87 13.84
CA ASP A 1133 -30.18 9.24 13.94
C ASP A 1133 -30.44 9.55 15.40
N PHE A 1134 -29.62 10.39 16.02
CA PHE A 1134 -29.71 10.68 17.47
C PHE A 1134 -30.98 11.46 17.86
N ASN A 1135 -31.74 12.02 16.91
CA ASN A 1135 -33.01 12.67 17.18
C ASN A 1135 -34.17 11.67 17.21
N SER A 1136 -34.29 10.85 16.15
CA SER A 1136 -35.40 9.88 16.01
C SER A 1136 -35.10 8.50 16.60
N LEU A 1137 -33.82 8.24 16.89
CA LEU A 1137 -33.26 6.94 17.26
C LEU A 1137 -33.52 5.85 16.20
N LYS A 1138 -33.73 6.21 14.93
CA LYS A 1138 -33.83 5.22 13.85
C LYS A 1138 -32.45 4.66 13.49
N ARG A 1139 -32.40 3.37 13.18
CA ARG A 1139 -31.20 2.62 12.78
C ARG A 1139 -31.17 2.43 11.26
N TYR A 1140 -30.02 2.67 10.65
CA TYR A 1140 -29.80 2.47 9.21
C TYR A 1140 -28.46 1.76 9.00
N PRO A 1141 -28.43 0.49 8.54
CA PRO A 1141 -27.18 -0.20 8.24
C PRO A 1141 -26.37 0.57 7.18
N LYS A 1142 -25.08 0.82 7.45
CA LYS A 1142 -24.17 1.48 6.51
C LYS A 1142 -23.65 0.49 5.47
N MET A 1143 -22.99 0.96 4.42
CA MET A 1143 -22.37 0.07 3.43
C MET A 1143 -21.38 -0.93 4.06
N SER A 1144 -20.64 -0.52 5.09
CA SER A 1144 -19.77 -1.43 5.86
C SER A 1144 -20.51 -2.59 6.52
N ALA A 1145 -21.76 -2.40 6.95
CA ALA A 1145 -22.59 -3.48 7.45
C ALA A 1145 -22.92 -4.50 6.35
N TYR A 1146 -23.32 -4.04 5.17
CA TYR A 1146 -23.59 -4.91 4.02
C TYR A 1146 -22.32 -5.60 3.52
N TRP A 1147 -21.16 -4.95 3.62
CA TRP A 1147 -19.87 -5.57 3.34
C TRP A 1147 -19.60 -6.76 4.27
N PHE A 1148 -19.86 -6.61 5.58
CA PHE A 1148 -19.80 -7.74 6.51
C PHE A 1148 -20.85 -8.82 6.18
N LYS A 1149 -22.09 -8.45 5.85
CA LYS A 1149 -23.14 -9.41 5.43
C LYS A 1149 -22.64 -10.32 4.32
N GLN A 1150 -21.97 -9.75 3.31
CA GLN A 1150 -21.39 -10.49 2.20
C GLN A 1150 -20.19 -11.34 2.61
N LEU A 1151 -19.23 -10.79 3.37
CA LEU A 1151 -18.06 -11.52 3.86
C LEU A 1151 -18.43 -12.72 4.75
N LEU A 1152 -19.51 -12.58 5.52
CA LEU A 1152 -20.02 -13.57 6.46
C LEU A 1152 -21.07 -14.51 5.86
N THR A 1153 -21.33 -14.43 4.55
CA THR A 1153 -22.25 -15.33 3.86
C THR A 1153 -21.87 -16.78 4.13
N ARG A 1154 -22.84 -17.58 4.57
CA ARG A 1154 -22.68 -19.01 4.79
C ARG A 1154 -23.03 -19.72 3.49
N LYS A 1155 -22.12 -20.53 2.93
CA LYS A 1155 -22.50 -21.43 1.83
C LYS A 1155 -23.38 -22.55 2.37
N ASN A 1156 -24.60 -22.67 1.86
CA ASN A 1156 -25.42 -23.85 2.10
C ASN A 1156 -24.69 -25.05 1.48
N HIS A 1157 -24.27 -25.98 2.33
CA HIS A 1157 -23.73 -27.28 1.92
C HIS A 1157 -24.86 -28.30 1.88
#